data_AF-A0A3E1EGW5-F1
#
_entry.id   AF-A0A3E1EGW5-F1
#
_cell.length_a   1.000
_cell.length_b   1.000
_cell.length_c   1.000
_cell.angle_alpha   90.00
_cell.angle_beta   90.00
_cell.angle_gamma   90.00
#
_symmetry.space_group_name_H-M   'P 1'
#
loop_
_entity.id
_entity.type
_entity.pdbx_description
1 polymer ?
#
loop_
_entity_poly.entity_id
_entity_poly.type
_entity_poly.pdbx_seq_one_letter_code
_entity_poly.pdbx_strand_id
1 'polypeptide(L)'
;MTPTIRYTVLLSAAGIGVVSGQEKVTYQDHVRPILENRCLNCHNADKKKGGLDLSTFMATMAGGSGGVSIEPGDAQASKLFQVVVHSAEPFMPPKSDKIPAAEAEVIAKWIAGGVLETAASSAKAKKKAEFAMSAGGTAGKPDGPAAMPEHLSLQPVVTPVRANAVTAMAHSPWAPLLALAAPKQVLLYHSETRELLGVLAFPEGGFPENVTFTRNGALVLASGGIGGKKGTVAVWDVKTGKRVITLGEEFDSIAAADITPDYSKIAIGSREKRVKIYDTASGALRKEIKKHTDWLTAVAFSPDGVLLATGDRNGGLYVWETETGGEFYNLKGHEKMVGALAWRGDSNLVASGSEDGNWIWWEMVNGTQVKKQASHGGVLALHFAPDGRMVSGGRDGHARIWDANGAQARDWVPSAGQMVLRTVFTQEGKTVVTGAWNGEVKVWDAAKDGDALGFVLYNPPSIEMRIEQVTKEMGGLAAAAEKAAADYALVEKVKADAVAVVEAATKAIEETTAMMEAGTKAVEGATAEVAKLTEAKKGLAVEGEAVAKRAAEAGAAVVPAAALPAGAAGELKESMERAAAAEASLDAMTKAVIGARQKGLAAAVAQTDAGLAAAQAALKQQTDGVAALKGKLDVMNAELVKQQAAVVEAEKAVVAAKPGLDAAVAAAAGPKRALQYWQAQRENQLVIALRDETAAMKEKVADLQAEIPALEASLKAIGEKKAAVPAPAAEELAKLEKQLATETARLDEARKELAALAPQVPEKEKAVEAGWQKYLGMLPK
;
A
#
# COMPACT_ATOMS: atom_id res chain seq x y z
N MET A 1 -13.02 -62.13 64.92
CA MET A 1 -13.79 -62.12 66.18
C MET A 1 -14.65 -60.85 66.18
N THR A 2 -15.97 -61.02 66.06
CA THR A 2 -17.05 -60.01 65.98
C THR A 2 -17.19 -59.13 67.24
N PRO A 3 -17.92 -57.98 67.22
CA PRO A 3 -18.35 -57.10 66.12
C PRO A 3 -17.95 -55.60 66.35
N THR A 4 -17.59 -54.81 65.34
CA THR A 4 -18.44 -53.90 64.53
C THR A 4 -19.28 -52.86 65.30
N ILE A 5 -18.80 -51.61 65.38
CA ILE A 5 -19.67 -50.40 65.33
C ILE A 5 -18.97 -49.34 64.47
N ARG A 6 -19.46 -49.18 63.24
CA ARG A 6 -19.24 -48.02 62.37
C ARG A 6 -20.32 -46.99 62.72
N TYR A 7 -19.95 -45.78 63.14
CA TYR A 7 -20.89 -44.67 63.14
C TYR A 7 -20.85 -43.97 61.78
N THR A 8 -21.76 -44.37 60.91
CA THR A 8 -22.25 -43.56 59.80
C THR A 8 -23.36 -42.68 60.37
N VAL A 9 -23.19 -41.36 60.40
CA VAL A 9 -24.31 -40.42 60.60
C VAL A 9 -24.43 -39.57 59.34
N LEU A 10 -25.42 -39.93 58.53
CA LEU A 10 -26.10 -38.99 57.64
C LEU A 10 -26.87 -38.00 58.54
N LEU A 11 -26.63 -36.70 58.37
CA LEU A 11 -27.62 -35.68 58.71
C LEU A 11 -27.57 -34.54 57.70
N SER A 12 -28.61 -34.47 56.90
CA SER A 12 -29.05 -33.34 56.10
C SER A 12 -29.74 -32.29 56.98
N ALA A 13 -29.30 -31.03 56.90
CA ALA A 13 -30.07 -29.80 57.18
C ALA A 13 -29.21 -28.62 56.66
N ALA A 14 -29.51 -27.92 55.57
CA ALA A 14 -30.69 -27.09 55.33
C ALA A 14 -30.97 -26.15 56.51
N GLY A 15 -30.23 -25.04 56.57
CA GLY A 15 -30.48 -23.88 57.42
C GLY A 15 -30.45 -22.63 56.57
N ILE A 16 -31.64 -22.18 56.19
CA ILE A 16 -31.94 -21.02 55.36
C ILE A 16 -31.58 -19.75 56.14
N GLY A 17 -30.57 -19.01 55.67
CA GLY A 17 -30.41 -17.61 56.00
C GLY A 17 -31.27 -16.79 55.05
N VAL A 18 -32.40 -16.28 55.55
CA VAL A 18 -33.35 -15.39 54.87
C VAL A 18 -32.60 -14.22 54.22
N VAL A 19 -32.60 -14.11 52.89
CA VAL A 19 -32.15 -12.91 52.18
C VAL A 19 -33.39 -12.07 51.89
N SER A 20 -33.68 -11.17 52.83
CA SER A 20 -34.69 -10.14 52.67
C SER A 20 -34.40 -9.29 51.44
N GLY A 21 -35.48 -8.84 50.84
CA GLY A 21 -35.45 -8.03 49.66
C GLY A 21 -34.82 -6.66 49.87
N GLN A 22 -33.52 -6.49 49.64
CA GLN A 22 -32.91 -5.16 49.54
C GLN A 22 -33.65 -4.24 48.55
N GLU A 23 -34.33 -3.26 49.12
CA GLU A 23 -34.68 -1.95 48.57
C GLU A 23 -33.48 -1.36 47.81
N LYS A 24 -33.73 -0.67 46.68
CA LYS A 24 -32.64 -0.01 45.94
C LYS A 24 -32.11 1.12 46.82
N VAL A 25 -30.93 0.93 47.37
CA VAL A 25 -30.28 1.98 48.17
C VAL A 25 -29.85 3.11 47.21
N THR A 26 -30.37 4.31 47.44
CA THR A 26 -30.16 5.51 46.62
C THR A 26 -29.42 6.58 47.41
N TYR A 27 -28.78 7.50 46.69
CA TYR A 27 -28.13 8.65 47.32
C TYR A 27 -29.15 9.51 48.05
N GLN A 28 -30.22 9.93 47.38
CA GLN A 28 -31.16 10.90 47.95
C GLN A 28 -31.94 10.36 49.15
N ASP A 29 -32.40 9.10 49.10
CA ASP A 29 -33.34 8.60 50.10
C ASP A 29 -32.63 7.89 51.28
N HIS A 30 -31.43 7.32 51.04
CA HIS A 30 -30.79 6.44 52.02
C HIS A 30 -29.42 6.93 52.49
N VAL A 31 -28.57 7.41 51.58
CA VAL A 31 -27.18 7.79 51.92
C VAL A 31 -27.10 9.23 52.38
N ARG A 32 -27.79 10.16 51.71
CA ARG A 32 -27.79 11.58 52.03
C ARG A 32 -28.21 11.86 53.49
N PRO A 33 -29.25 11.23 54.07
CA PRO A 33 -29.58 11.42 55.49
C PRO A 33 -28.45 11.04 56.44
N ILE A 34 -27.68 9.98 56.11
CA ILE A 34 -26.51 9.56 56.91
C ILE A 34 -25.42 10.62 56.79
N LEU A 35 -25.15 11.12 55.58
CA LEU A 35 -24.16 12.15 55.33
C LEU A 35 -24.55 13.48 56.02
N GLU A 36 -25.82 13.88 55.97
CA GLU A 36 -26.36 15.06 56.64
C GLU A 36 -26.13 15.01 58.15
N ASN A 37 -26.39 13.85 58.77
CA ASN A 37 -26.28 13.68 60.22
C ASN A 37 -24.84 13.56 60.73
N ARG A 38 -23.92 13.02 59.91
CA ARG A 38 -22.57 12.62 60.38
C ARG A 38 -21.43 13.42 59.73
N CYS A 39 -21.60 13.83 58.48
CA CYS A 39 -20.51 14.29 57.62
C CYS A 39 -20.61 15.76 57.23
N LEU A 40 -21.83 16.27 57.00
CA LEU A 40 -22.03 17.61 56.44
C LEU A 40 -21.65 18.75 57.38
N ASN A 41 -21.42 18.51 58.67
CA ASN A 41 -20.85 19.54 59.55
C ASN A 41 -19.42 19.97 59.15
N CYS A 42 -18.70 19.11 58.42
CA CYS A 42 -17.32 19.33 57.98
C CYS A 42 -17.07 19.14 56.47
N HIS A 43 -18.04 18.59 55.73
CA HIS A 43 -17.97 18.28 54.29
C HIS A 43 -19.19 18.79 53.54
N ASN A 44 -19.36 20.12 53.48
CA ASN A 44 -20.44 20.78 52.75
C ASN A 44 -19.89 21.87 51.82
N ALA A 45 -20.76 22.54 51.06
CA ALA A 45 -20.40 23.57 50.10
C ALA A 45 -19.54 24.72 50.69
N ASP A 46 -19.78 25.10 51.95
CA ASP A 46 -19.09 26.20 52.65
C ASP A 46 -17.85 25.73 53.44
N LYS A 47 -17.83 24.45 53.83
CA LYS A 47 -16.76 23.83 54.63
C LYS A 47 -16.35 22.52 53.98
N LYS A 48 -15.34 22.59 53.09
CA LYS A 48 -14.79 21.46 52.31
C LYS A 48 -13.48 20.94 52.89
N LYS A 49 -13.50 20.38 54.11
CA LYS A 49 -12.26 19.79 54.67
C LYS A 49 -11.79 18.65 53.75
N GLY A 50 -10.50 18.61 53.43
CA GLY A 50 -9.96 17.67 52.44
C GLY A 50 -10.55 17.85 51.02
N GLY A 51 -11.01 19.06 50.69
CA GLY A 51 -11.59 19.39 49.38
C GLY A 51 -12.91 18.68 49.03
N LEU A 52 -13.47 17.91 49.96
CA LEU A 52 -14.61 17.03 49.72
C LEU A 52 -15.93 17.70 50.16
N ASP A 53 -16.92 17.66 49.27
CA ASP A 53 -18.28 18.13 49.51
C ASP A 53 -19.26 16.96 49.30
N LEU A 54 -19.98 16.60 50.36
CA LEU A 54 -20.88 15.46 50.39
C LEU A 54 -22.36 15.88 50.39
N SER A 55 -22.65 17.17 50.15
CA SER A 55 -24.01 17.73 50.28
C SER A 55 -24.91 17.43 49.08
N THR A 56 -24.32 17.15 47.92
CA THR A 56 -25.04 16.79 46.69
C THR A 56 -24.43 15.56 46.04
N PHE A 57 -25.22 14.81 45.26
CA PHE A 57 -24.73 13.61 44.59
C PHE A 57 -23.57 13.93 43.63
N MET A 58 -23.71 14.98 42.82
CA MET A 58 -22.67 15.43 41.91
C MET A 58 -21.38 15.80 42.64
N ALA A 59 -21.46 16.54 43.75
CA ALA A 59 -20.29 16.89 44.55
C ALA A 59 -19.65 15.67 45.22
N THR A 60 -20.47 14.74 45.71
CA THR A 60 -20.03 13.48 46.32
C THR A 60 -19.26 12.62 45.33
N MET A 61 -19.73 12.53 44.08
CA MET A 61 -19.08 11.78 43.00
C MET A 61 -17.86 12.49 42.41
N ALA A 62 -17.76 13.82 42.54
CA ALA A 62 -16.61 14.59 42.08
C ALA A 62 -15.35 14.35 42.93
N GLY A 63 -15.51 13.84 44.16
CA GLY A 63 -14.40 13.55 45.07
C GLY A 63 -13.84 14.79 45.77
N GLY A 64 -12.72 14.61 46.45
CA GLY A 64 -12.06 15.66 47.23
C GLY A 64 -10.63 15.95 46.74
N SER A 65 -9.85 16.66 47.55
CA SER A 65 -8.43 16.95 47.24
C SER A 65 -7.54 15.70 47.21
N GLY A 66 -8.05 14.55 47.65
CA GLY A 66 -7.40 13.23 47.56
C GLY A 66 -7.85 12.38 46.36
N GLY A 67 -8.58 12.96 45.39
CA GLY A 67 -9.12 12.26 44.23
C GLY A 67 -10.53 11.73 44.43
N VAL A 68 -10.92 10.76 43.60
CA VAL A 68 -12.25 10.13 43.63
C VAL A 68 -12.49 9.47 44.99
N SER A 69 -13.62 9.79 45.60
CA SER A 69 -14.00 9.29 46.93
C SER A 69 -14.79 7.98 46.86
N ILE A 70 -15.40 7.67 45.72
CA ILE A 70 -16.30 6.54 45.54
C ILE A 70 -16.01 5.83 44.22
N GLU A 71 -15.77 4.52 44.32
CA GLU A 71 -15.60 3.57 43.23
C GLU A 71 -16.94 2.85 42.97
N PRO A 72 -17.68 3.17 41.89
CA PRO A 72 -18.95 2.53 41.58
C PRO A 72 -18.83 1.00 41.51
N GLY A 73 -19.66 0.29 42.27
CA GLY A 73 -19.69 -1.16 42.30
C GLY A 73 -18.73 -1.81 43.31
N ASP A 74 -17.84 -1.06 43.97
CA ASP A 74 -16.92 -1.60 44.97
C ASP A 74 -16.79 -0.68 46.20
N ALA A 75 -17.54 -1.03 47.25
CA ALA A 75 -17.49 -0.34 48.54
C ALA A 75 -16.13 -0.45 49.22
N GLN A 76 -15.43 -1.59 49.09
CA GLN A 76 -14.17 -1.81 49.77
C GLN A 76 -13.01 -1.07 49.10
N ALA A 77 -13.12 -0.79 47.80
CA ALA A 77 -12.20 0.09 47.07
C ALA A 77 -12.50 1.59 47.26
N SER A 78 -13.72 1.95 47.69
CA SER A 78 -14.14 3.33 47.85
C SER A 78 -13.55 4.00 49.09
N LYS A 79 -12.79 5.08 48.89
CA LYS A 79 -12.13 5.79 50.00
C LYS A 79 -13.11 6.32 51.03
N LEU A 80 -14.28 6.82 50.62
CA LEU A 80 -15.36 7.28 51.50
C LEU A 80 -15.80 6.19 52.47
N PHE A 81 -15.94 4.95 52.00
CA PHE A 81 -16.35 3.83 52.83
C PHE A 81 -15.22 3.39 53.77
N GLN A 82 -13.98 3.32 53.27
CA GLN A 82 -12.82 2.91 54.06
C GLN A 82 -12.57 3.82 55.27
N VAL A 83 -12.72 5.13 55.11
CA VAL A 83 -12.47 6.10 56.19
C VAL A 83 -13.57 6.10 57.25
N VAL A 84 -14.82 5.77 56.89
CA VAL A 84 -15.94 5.74 57.85
C VAL A 84 -16.05 4.42 58.63
N VAL A 85 -15.47 3.34 58.10
CA VAL A 85 -15.37 2.05 58.81
C VAL A 85 -14.00 1.83 59.48
N HIS A 86 -13.12 2.83 59.41
CA HIS A 86 -11.76 2.85 59.97
C HIS A 86 -10.85 1.72 59.44
N SER A 87 -10.96 1.41 58.14
CA SER A 87 -10.06 0.48 57.46
C SER A 87 -8.90 1.16 56.72
N ALA A 88 -8.96 2.49 56.56
CA ALA A 88 -7.84 3.29 56.05
C ALA A 88 -7.84 4.70 56.64
N GLU A 89 -6.66 5.25 56.93
CA GLU A 89 -6.50 6.63 57.43
C GLU A 89 -6.69 7.69 56.32
N PRO A 90 -7.12 8.92 56.64
CA PRO A 90 -7.52 9.38 57.98
C PRO A 90 -8.89 8.83 58.41
N PHE A 91 -9.04 8.49 59.70
CA PHE A 91 -10.30 8.00 60.23
C PHE A 91 -11.35 9.10 60.37
N MET A 92 -12.58 8.79 59.99
CA MET A 92 -13.73 9.69 60.04
C MET A 92 -14.89 9.00 60.77
N PRO A 93 -15.47 9.62 61.83
CA PRO A 93 -15.20 10.97 62.33
C PRO A 93 -13.87 11.08 63.12
N PRO A 94 -13.15 12.22 63.05
CA PRO A 94 -11.85 12.37 63.71
C PRO A 94 -11.96 12.25 65.22
N LYS A 95 -11.11 11.44 65.85
CA LYS A 95 -11.06 11.21 67.32
C LYS A 95 -12.36 10.66 67.92
N SER A 96 -13.17 9.99 67.11
CA SER A 96 -14.40 9.31 67.54
C SER A 96 -14.41 7.87 67.02
N ASP A 97 -15.38 7.06 67.47
CA ASP A 97 -15.59 5.73 66.92
C ASP A 97 -16.18 5.77 65.50
N LYS A 98 -15.97 4.68 64.74
CA LYS A 98 -16.51 4.49 63.39
C LYS A 98 -18.03 4.59 63.38
N ILE A 99 -18.60 4.94 62.22
CA ILE A 99 -20.06 5.04 62.10
C ILE A 99 -20.72 3.68 62.42
N PRO A 100 -21.97 3.67 62.92
CA PRO A 100 -22.68 2.43 63.23
C PRO A 100 -22.68 1.44 62.06
N ALA A 101 -22.52 0.15 62.35
CA ALA A 101 -22.40 -0.89 61.32
C ALA A 101 -23.58 -0.88 60.32
N ALA A 102 -24.81 -0.62 60.79
CA ALA A 102 -25.99 -0.52 59.94
C ALA A 102 -25.92 0.68 58.96
N GLU A 103 -25.46 1.85 59.41
CA GLU A 103 -25.28 3.04 58.56
C GLU A 103 -24.15 2.82 57.53
N ALA A 104 -23.04 2.18 57.95
CA ALA A 104 -21.98 1.78 57.05
C ALA A 104 -22.47 0.79 55.98
N GLU A 105 -23.29 -0.19 56.36
CA GLU A 105 -23.83 -1.19 55.44
C GLU A 105 -24.71 -0.56 54.35
N VAL A 106 -25.46 0.50 54.69
CA VAL A 106 -26.24 1.28 53.72
C VAL A 106 -25.33 1.98 52.71
N ILE A 107 -24.26 2.64 53.16
CA ILE A 107 -23.27 3.26 52.27
C ILE A 107 -22.60 2.19 51.37
N ALA A 108 -22.23 1.04 51.93
CA ALA A 108 -21.64 -0.06 51.17
C ALA A 108 -22.59 -0.60 50.08
N LYS A 109 -23.86 -0.82 50.42
CA LYS A 109 -24.89 -1.31 49.48
C LYS A 109 -25.16 -0.32 48.36
N TRP A 110 -25.20 0.98 48.66
CA TRP A 110 -25.36 2.01 47.64
C TRP A 110 -24.19 2.05 46.65
N ILE A 111 -22.97 1.96 47.14
CA ILE A 111 -21.77 1.94 46.30
C ILE A 111 -21.76 0.67 45.44
N ALA A 112 -21.94 -0.50 46.05
CA ALA A 112 -22.01 -1.79 45.36
C ALA A 112 -23.17 -1.85 44.33
N GLY A 113 -24.27 -1.15 44.60
CA GLY A 113 -25.43 -1.01 43.72
C GLY A 113 -25.22 -0.06 42.52
N GLY A 114 -24.00 0.44 42.30
CA GLY A 114 -23.67 1.30 41.16
C GLY A 114 -24.01 2.77 41.35
N VAL A 115 -23.95 3.26 42.60
CA VAL A 115 -24.11 4.67 43.02
C VAL A 115 -25.31 5.36 42.38
N LEU A 116 -26.49 4.86 42.68
CA LEU A 116 -27.76 5.42 42.20
C LEU A 116 -28.04 6.77 42.86
N GLU A 117 -28.29 7.82 42.07
CA GLU A 117 -28.71 9.12 42.64
C GLU A 117 -30.13 9.05 43.19
N THR A 118 -31.06 8.57 42.35
CA THR A 118 -32.48 8.36 42.67
C THR A 118 -32.92 6.97 42.23
N ALA A 119 -34.13 6.56 42.60
CA ALA A 119 -34.69 5.26 42.21
C ALA A 119 -34.85 5.09 40.67
N ALA A 120 -34.86 6.20 39.91
CA ALA A 120 -34.96 6.23 38.45
C ALA A 120 -33.61 6.27 37.73
N SER A 121 -32.49 6.45 38.44
CA SER A 121 -31.15 6.48 37.85
C SER A 121 -30.71 5.07 37.42
N SER A 122 -29.96 4.97 36.32
CA SER A 122 -29.31 3.73 35.92
C SER A 122 -28.01 3.52 36.70
N ALA A 123 -27.75 2.27 37.08
CA ALA A 123 -26.51 1.90 37.78
C ALA A 123 -25.30 2.17 36.87
N LYS A 124 -24.28 2.88 37.38
CA LYS A 124 -23.00 2.97 36.69
C LYS A 124 -22.30 1.62 36.81
N ALA A 125 -22.53 0.73 35.84
CA ALA A 125 -21.93 -0.59 35.81
C ALA A 125 -20.41 -0.50 35.59
N LYS A 126 -19.67 -1.40 36.23
CA LYS A 126 -18.27 -1.67 35.91
C LYS A 126 -18.18 -2.06 34.43
N LYS A 127 -17.49 -1.28 33.61
CA LYS A 127 -17.15 -1.70 32.24
C LYS A 127 -16.35 -3.00 32.35
N LYS A 128 -16.91 -4.09 31.86
CA LYS A 128 -16.18 -5.33 31.62
C LYS A 128 -15.21 -5.02 30.49
N ALA A 129 -13.92 -5.18 30.73
CA ALA A 129 -12.93 -4.98 29.69
C ALA A 129 -13.12 -6.07 28.60
N GLU A 130 -13.13 -5.63 27.36
CA GLU A 130 -13.13 -6.47 26.15
C GLU A 130 -11.83 -7.29 26.15
N PHE A 131 -11.92 -8.60 26.34
CA PHE A 131 -10.78 -9.50 26.25
C PHE A 131 -11.18 -10.76 25.49
N ALA A 132 -10.66 -10.86 24.26
CA ALA A 132 -10.76 -12.04 23.42
C ALA A 132 -9.35 -12.59 23.20
N MET A 133 -8.79 -13.29 24.19
CA MET A 133 -7.70 -14.25 23.97
C MET A 133 -7.69 -15.29 25.11
N SER A 134 -7.78 -16.57 24.75
CA SER A 134 -7.44 -17.67 25.65
C SER A 134 -5.93 -17.64 25.92
N ALA A 135 -5.55 -17.50 27.17
CA ALA A 135 -4.16 -17.48 27.62
C ALA A 135 -3.38 -18.70 27.09
N GLY A 136 -2.32 -18.42 26.34
CA GLY A 136 -1.45 -19.42 25.71
C GLY A 136 -0.41 -18.80 24.79
N GLY A 137 0.21 -17.67 25.19
CA GLY A 137 1.34 -17.11 24.46
C GLY A 137 2.61 -17.89 24.79
N THR A 138 3.32 -18.40 23.78
CA THR A 138 4.65 -18.98 23.97
C THR A 138 5.64 -17.87 24.34
N ALA A 139 6.34 -18.02 25.47
CA ALA A 139 7.44 -17.16 25.84
C ALA A 139 8.61 -17.41 24.86
N GLY A 140 8.84 -16.49 23.92
CA GLY A 140 9.98 -16.54 23.00
C GLY A 140 9.61 -16.47 21.52
N LYS A 141 10.42 -17.14 20.68
CA LYS A 141 10.23 -17.15 19.23
C LYS A 141 8.90 -17.85 18.88
N PRO A 142 8.07 -17.27 17.99
CA PRO A 142 6.81 -17.89 17.60
C PRO A 142 7.01 -19.20 16.83
N ASP A 143 6.12 -20.17 17.06
CA ASP A 143 6.02 -21.43 16.31
C ASP A 143 5.39 -21.16 14.92
N GLY A 144 6.12 -20.48 14.04
CA GLY A 144 5.63 -20.10 12.71
C GLY A 144 6.30 -18.84 12.14
N PRO A 145 5.87 -18.37 10.97
CA PRO A 145 6.33 -17.09 10.45
C PRO A 145 5.97 -15.98 11.44
N ALA A 146 6.92 -15.07 11.68
CA ALA A 146 6.70 -13.96 12.59
C ALA A 146 5.52 -13.10 12.14
N ALA A 147 4.78 -12.55 13.10
CA ALA A 147 3.57 -11.79 12.81
C ALA A 147 3.89 -10.54 11.98
N MET A 148 3.14 -10.37 10.88
CA MET A 148 3.22 -9.23 9.99
C MET A 148 1.80 -8.72 9.70
N PRO A 149 1.60 -7.39 9.52
CA PRO A 149 0.33 -6.83 9.09
C PRO A 149 -0.14 -7.46 7.78
N GLU A 150 -1.35 -8.02 7.74
CA GLU A 150 -1.84 -8.70 6.53
C GLU A 150 -2.52 -7.68 5.61
N HIS A 151 -3.47 -6.87 6.08
CA HIS A 151 -4.13 -5.83 5.27
C HIS A 151 -4.68 -4.70 6.16
N LEU A 152 -3.78 -3.95 6.79
CA LEU A 152 -4.19 -2.87 7.67
C LEU A 152 -4.46 -1.58 6.89
N SER A 153 -5.25 -0.70 7.52
CA SER A 153 -5.48 0.64 7.01
C SER A 153 -4.15 1.38 6.86
N LEU A 154 -3.88 1.92 5.68
CA LEU A 154 -2.74 2.82 5.43
C LEU A 154 -3.09 4.30 5.59
N GLN A 155 -4.34 4.60 5.96
CA GLN A 155 -4.82 5.96 6.16
C GLN A 155 -4.40 6.45 7.55
N PRO A 156 -3.60 7.53 7.62
CA PRO A 156 -3.29 8.17 8.89
C PRO A 156 -4.58 8.73 9.52
N VAL A 157 -4.74 8.53 10.82
CA VAL A 157 -5.80 9.13 11.65
C VAL A 157 -5.62 10.64 11.70
N VAL A 158 -4.37 11.11 11.75
CA VAL A 158 -4.00 12.52 11.68
C VAL A 158 -2.74 12.70 10.85
N THR A 159 -2.69 13.84 10.14
CA THR A 159 -1.53 14.28 9.35
C THR A 159 -1.12 15.68 9.80
N PRO A 160 -0.42 15.84 10.95
CA PRO A 160 0.01 17.15 11.43
C PRO A 160 0.85 17.91 10.39
N VAL A 161 0.85 19.25 10.39
CA VAL A 161 1.62 20.04 9.41
C VAL A 161 3.14 19.90 9.63
N ARG A 162 3.56 19.62 10.87
CA ARG A 162 4.97 19.45 11.25
C ARG A 162 5.18 18.12 11.97
N ALA A 163 6.39 17.57 11.85
CA ALA A 163 6.78 16.42 12.64
C ALA A 163 6.87 16.79 14.14
N ASN A 164 6.55 15.82 15.01
CA ASN A 164 6.67 15.96 16.46
C ASN A 164 7.84 15.09 16.94
N ALA A 165 8.24 15.27 18.19
CA ALA A 165 9.25 14.45 18.83
C ALA A 165 8.90 12.95 18.77
N VAL A 166 9.87 12.11 18.41
CA VAL A 166 9.73 10.66 18.43
C VAL A 166 9.77 10.17 19.87
N THR A 167 8.63 10.16 20.56
CA THR A 167 8.57 9.77 21.98
C THR A 167 8.56 8.28 22.22
N ALA A 168 8.18 7.46 21.25
CA ALA A 168 8.22 6.01 21.39
C ALA A 168 8.40 5.32 20.05
N MET A 169 9.17 4.25 20.09
CA MET A 169 9.48 3.41 18.95
C MET A 169 9.87 2.02 19.48
N ALA A 170 9.40 0.98 18.82
CA ALA A 170 9.77 -0.40 19.11
C ALA A 170 9.95 -1.17 17.80
N HIS A 171 10.79 -2.19 17.84
CA HIS A 171 11.00 -3.10 16.72
C HIS A 171 10.58 -4.52 17.12
N SER A 172 9.94 -5.25 16.20
CA SER A 172 9.51 -6.62 16.44
C SER A 172 10.72 -7.55 16.59
N PRO A 173 10.81 -8.36 17.67
CA PRO A 173 11.97 -9.22 17.88
C PRO A 173 12.23 -10.25 16.77
N TRP A 174 11.22 -10.57 15.95
CA TRP A 174 11.26 -11.69 14.99
C TRP A 174 10.86 -11.33 13.56
N ALA A 175 10.33 -10.13 13.33
CA ALA A 175 9.87 -9.68 12.02
C ALA A 175 10.53 -8.35 11.64
N PRO A 176 10.69 -8.01 10.36
CA PRO A 176 11.20 -6.71 9.92
C PRO A 176 10.15 -5.60 10.11
N LEU A 177 9.59 -5.46 11.31
CA LEU A 177 8.47 -4.58 11.62
C LEU A 177 8.86 -3.55 12.68
N LEU A 178 8.68 -2.26 12.34
CA LEU A 178 8.91 -1.12 13.22
C LEU A 178 7.58 -0.49 13.59
N ALA A 179 7.33 -0.30 14.89
CA ALA A 179 6.21 0.47 15.40
C ALA A 179 6.70 1.85 15.88
N LEU A 180 6.03 2.90 15.43
CA LEU A 180 6.38 4.29 15.69
C LEU A 180 5.18 5.03 16.27
N ALA A 181 5.32 5.61 17.46
CA ALA A 181 4.29 6.45 18.04
C ALA A 181 4.19 7.77 17.26
N ALA A 182 2.97 8.12 16.88
CA ALA A 182 2.62 9.41 16.30
C ALA A 182 1.34 9.93 16.99
N PRO A 183 0.95 11.20 16.79
CA PRO A 183 -0.24 11.72 17.47
C PRO A 183 -1.47 10.89 17.13
N LYS A 184 -2.20 10.44 18.16
CA LYS A 184 -3.41 9.62 18.07
C LYS A 184 -3.29 8.31 17.28
N GLN A 185 -2.07 7.83 16.99
CA GLN A 185 -1.87 6.63 16.19
C GLN A 185 -0.52 5.97 16.42
N VAL A 186 -0.42 4.68 16.14
CA VAL A 186 0.85 3.96 16.01
C VAL A 186 1.02 3.57 14.54
N LEU A 187 2.14 3.97 13.95
CA LEU A 187 2.48 3.67 12.56
C LEU A 187 3.33 2.40 12.51
N LEU A 188 2.95 1.46 11.65
CA LEU A 188 3.68 0.22 11.42
C LEU A 188 4.41 0.28 10.08
N TYR A 189 5.73 0.14 10.12
CA TYR A 189 6.59 0.19 8.94
C TYR A 189 7.35 -1.11 8.74
N HIS A 190 7.54 -1.49 7.48
CA HIS A 190 8.55 -2.49 7.15
C HIS A 190 9.93 -1.86 7.35
N SER A 191 10.73 -2.38 8.29
CA SER A 191 12.00 -1.77 8.67
C SER A 191 13.05 -1.76 7.54
N GLU A 192 12.99 -2.71 6.59
CA GLU A 192 13.93 -2.79 5.46
C GLU A 192 13.48 -1.99 4.23
N THR A 193 12.22 -2.14 3.75
CA THR A 193 11.70 -1.39 2.60
C THR A 193 11.28 0.03 2.96
N ARG A 194 11.03 0.30 4.25
CA ARG A 194 10.53 1.57 4.83
C ARG A 194 9.10 1.92 4.39
N GLU A 195 8.37 0.93 3.89
CA GLU A 195 6.97 1.10 3.48
C GLU A 195 6.05 1.08 4.70
N LEU A 196 5.01 1.91 4.66
CA LEU A 196 3.96 1.90 5.67
C LEU A 196 3.09 0.66 5.45
N LEU A 197 3.01 -0.21 6.46
CA LEU A 197 2.24 -1.45 6.44
C LEU A 197 0.89 -1.33 7.15
N GLY A 198 0.74 -0.35 8.03
CA GLY A 198 -0.51 -0.15 8.77
C GLY A 198 -0.50 1.04 9.70
N VAL A 199 -1.70 1.52 10.03
CA VAL A 199 -1.96 2.56 11.01
C VAL A 199 -2.92 2.00 12.05
N LEU A 200 -2.47 1.98 13.31
CA LEU A 200 -3.30 1.61 14.45
C LEU A 200 -3.81 2.87 15.13
N ALA A 201 -5.13 3.02 15.21
CA ALA A 201 -5.74 4.20 15.82
C ALA A 201 -5.63 4.16 17.35
N PHE A 202 -5.21 5.28 17.95
CA PHE A 202 -5.16 5.50 19.40
C PHE A 202 -5.92 6.80 19.76
N PRO A 203 -7.25 6.83 19.60
CA PRO A 203 -8.04 8.06 19.68
C PRO A 203 -8.18 8.61 21.10
N GLU A 204 -8.04 7.77 22.15
CA GLU A 204 -8.42 8.15 23.52
C GLU A 204 -7.38 8.97 24.27
N GLY A 205 -6.14 9.05 23.78
CA GLY A 205 -5.00 9.41 24.61
C GLY A 205 -4.03 10.40 24.00
N GLY A 206 -4.47 11.33 23.15
CA GLY A 206 -3.61 12.41 22.64
C GLY A 206 -2.35 11.90 21.90
N PHE A 207 -1.27 11.65 22.65
CA PHE A 207 0.01 11.18 22.17
C PHE A 207 0.43 9.86 22.87
N PRO A 208 0.75 8.79 22.13
CA PRO A 208 1.42 7.63 22.71
C PRO A 208 2.82 8.02 23.23
N GLU A 209 3.10 7.71 24.50
CA GLU A 209 4.38 7.98 25.16
C GLU A 209 5.28 6.74 25.22
N ASN A 210 4.69 5.55 25.09
CA ASN A 210 5.36 4.27 25.04
C ASN A 210 4.73 3.37 23.98
N VAL A 211 5.57 2.58 23.31
CA VAL A 211 5.19 1.52 22.37
C VAL A 211 6.16 0.36 22.61
N THR A 212 5.65 -0.86 22.66
CA THR A 212 6.45 -2.08 22.82
C THR A 212 5.79 -3.25 22.10
N PHE A 213 6.59 -4.19 21.60
CA PHE A 213 6.09 -5.45 21.08
C PHE A 213 6.12 -6.50 22.18
N THR A 214 5.16 -7.42 22.15
CA THR A 214 5.30 -8.64 22.94
C THR A 214 6.51 -9.43 22.50
N ARG A 215 7.02 -10.30 23.39
CA ARG A 215 8.26 -11.03 23.14
C ARG A 215 8.22 -11.89 21.87
N ASN A 216 7.07 -12.46 21.51
CA ASN A 216 6.88 -13.22 20.27
C ASN A 216 6.45 -12.36 19.07
N GLY A 217 6.28 -11.04 19.26
CA GLY A 217 5.95 -10.07 18.22
C GLY A 217 4.51 -10.11 17.73
N ALA A 218 3.62 -10.91 18.33
CA ALA A 218 2.24 -11.03 17.86
C ALA A 218 1.36 -9.83 18.22
N LEU A 219 1.68 -9.14 19.33
CA LEU A 219 0.96 -7.96 19.77
C LEU A 219 1.88 -6.75 19.85
N VAL A 220 1.28 -5.58 19.65
CA VAL A 220 1.90 -4.29 19.95
C VAL A 220 1.08 -3.59 21.03
N LEU A 221 1.76 -3.13 22.08
CA LEU A 221 1.19 -2.32 23.15
C LEU A 221 1.58 -0.87 22.91
N ALA A 222 0.66 0.05 23.14
CA ALA A 222 0.97 1.45 23.31
C ALA A 222 0.29 2.01 24.56
N SER A 223 1.01 2.84 25.29
CA SER A 223 0.45 3.64 26.39
C SER A 223 0.65 5.11 26.13
N GLY A 224 -0.29 5.91 26.60
CA GLY A 224 -0.26 7.35 26.42
C GLY A 224 -1.48 7.99 27.02
N GLY A 225 -1.65 9.27 26.73
CA GLY A 225 -2.75 10.01 27.31
C GLY A 225 -2.75 11.50 27.00
N ILE A 226 -3.75 12.15 27.55
CA ILE A 226 -3.78 13.60 27.69
C ILE A 226 -3.34 13.90 29.11
N GLY A 227 -2.21 14.59 29.24
CA GLY A 227 -1.65 14.96 30.55
C GLY A 227 -2.67 15.66 31.44
N GLY A 228 -2.76 15.22 32.69
CA GLY A 228 -3.70 15.68 33.71
C GLY A 228 -5.18 15.46 33.41
N LYS A 229 -5.52 14.60 32.42
CA LYS A 229 -6.92 14.30 32.07
C LYS A 229 -7.22 12.81 31.95
N LYS A 230 -6.42 12.09 31.18
CA LYS A 230 -6.69 10.68 30.85
C LYS A 230 -5.43 9.96 30.38
N GLY A 231 -5.15 8.80 30.97
CA GLY A 231 -4.19 7.81 30.49
C GLY A 231 -4.91 6.55 30.05
N THR A 232 -4.31 5.82 29.11
CA THR A 232 -4.78 4.49 28.73
C THR A 232 -3.66 3.66 28.12
N VAL A 233 -3.83 2.34 28.20
CA VAL A 233 -3.07 1.33 27.49
C VAL A 233 -3.97 0.67 26.45
N ALA A 234 -3.45 0.53 25.25
CA ALA A 234 -4.08 -0.19 24.15
C ALA A 234 -3.14 -1.29 23.67
N VAL A 235 -3.68 -2.47 23.38
CA VAL A 235 -2.91 -3.55 22.75
C VAL A 235 -3.65 -4.01 21.52
N TRP A 236 -2.92 -4.16 20.41
CA TRP A 236 -3.44 -4.63 19.14
C TRP A 236 -2.76 -5.92 18.72
N ASP A 237 -3.52 -6.78 18.06
CA ASP A 237 -2.98 -7.87 17.27
C ASP A 237 -2.30 -7.30 16.01
N VAL A 238 -1.06 -7.72 15.75
CA VAL A 238 -0.23 -7.15 14.68
C VAL A 238 -0.77 -7.50 13.29
N LYS A 239 -1.36 -8.68 13.11
CA LYS A 239 -1.82 -9.16 11.80
C LYS A 239 -3.10 -8.47 11.36
N THR A 240 -4.06 -8.44 12.29
CA THR A 240 -5.43 -7.97 12.04
C THR A 240 -5.62 -6.49 12.35
N GLY A 241 -4.77 -5.92 13.20
CA GLY A 241 -4.92 -4.57 13.74
C GLY A 241 -6.09 -4.43 14.70
N LYS A 242 -6.76 -5.55 15.09
CA LYS A 242 -7.84 -5.53 16.07
C LYS A 242 -7.26 -5.17 17.43
N ARG A 243 -7.89 -4.21 18.11
CA ARG A 243 -7.59 -3.92 19.50
C ARG A 243 -8.12 -5.06 20.37
N VAL A 244 -7.22 -5.73 21.08
CA VAL A 244 -7.52 -6.90 21.91
C VAL A 244 -7.56 -6.56 23.41
N ILE A 245 -6.96 -5.44 23.80
CA ILE A 245 -6.92 -4.98 25.19
C ILE A 245 -7.09 -3.45 25.24
N THR A 246 -7.93 -3.00 26.17
CA THR A 246 -7.96 -1.61 26.65
C THR A 246 -7.90 -1.61 28.17
N LEU A 247 -6.88 -0.96 28.74
CA LEU A 247 -6.60 -0.99 30.17
C LEU A 247 -6.14 0.37 30.70
N GLY A 248 -6.15 0.51 32.03
CA GLY A 248 -5.53 1.62 32.76
C GLY A 248 -6.15 3.00 32.49
N GLU A 249 -7.40 3.22 32.88
CA GLU A 249 -8.02 4.56 32.88
C GLU A 249 -7.43 5.44 34.00
N GLU A 250 -6.21 5.94 33.80
CA GLU A 250 -5.52 6.82 34.75
C GLU A 250 -5.96 8.29 34.55
N PHE A 251 -5.83 9.13 35.58
CA PHE A 251 -6.14 10.57 35.49
C PHE A 251 -5.06 11.40 34.81
N ASP A 252 -3.94 10.79 34.44
CA ASP A 252 -2.81 11.42 33.76
C ASP A 252 -2.26 10.47 32.68
N SER A 253 -1.41 10.97 31.78
CA SER A 253 -0.81 10.15 30.73
C SER A 253 0.12 9.07 31.30
N ILE A 254 0.10 7.89 30.67
CA ILE A 254 0.92 6.75 31.07
C ILE A 254 2.22 6.77 30.26
N ALA A 255 3.30 7.20 30.92
CA ALA A 255 4.62 7.36 30.30
C ALA A 255 5.31 6.04 29.96
N ALA A 256 5.02 4.97 30.72
CA ALA A 256 5.62 3.67 30.52
C ALA A 256 4.65 2.55 30.93
N ALA A 257 4.54 1.56 30.06
CA ALA A 257 3.82 0.32 30.30
C ALA A 257 4.54 -0.82 29.57
N ASP A 258 4.34 -2.03 30.06
CA ASP A 258 4.85 -3.23 29.40
C ASP A 258 3.93 -4.41 29.65
N ILE A 259 4.06 -5.46 28.85
CA ILE A 259 3.24 -6.67 28.89
C ILE A 259 4.13 -7.91 29.06
N THR A 260 3.70 -8.86 29.87
CA THR A 260 4.45 -10.10 30.09
C THR A 260 4.52 -10.97 28.82
N PRO A 261 5.55 -11.82 28.66
CA PRO A 261 5.71 -12.67 27.48
C PRO A 261 4.54 -13.63 27.22
N ASP A 262 3.87 -14.09 28.27
CA ASP A 262 2.69 -14.96 28.25
C ASP A 262 1.37 -14.18 28.07
N TYR A 263 1.45 -12.86 27.97
CA TYR A 263 0.36 -11.89 27.90
C TYR A 263 -0.53 -11.81 29.13
N SER A 264 -0.22 -12.51 30.23
CA SER A 264 -1.14 -12.61 31.37
C SER A 264 -1.23 -11.32 32.20
N LYS A 265 -0.22 -10.45 32.12
CA LYS A 265 -0.14 -9.24 32.94
C LYS A 265 0.35 -8.02 32.16
N ILE A 266 -0.20 -6.86 32.51
CA ILE A 266 0.29 -5.55 32.06
C ILE A 266 0.70 -4.74 33.29
N ALA A 267 1.90 -4.19 33.28
CA ALA A 267 2.35 -3.25 34.29
C ALA A 267 2.32 -1.83 33.73
N ILE A 268 1.81 -0.88 34.52
CA ILE A 268 1.85 0.54 34.20
C ILE A 268 2.60 1.31 35.28
N GLY A 269 3.40 2.28 34.84
CA GLY A 269 4.02 3.28 35.68
C GLY A 269 3.17 4.54 35.69
N SER A 270 2.55 4.84 36.83
CA SER A 270 1.69 6.02 36.97
C SER A 270 2.48 7.26 37.41
N ARG A 271 2.03 8.44 36.97
CA ARG A 271 2.47 9.74 37.50
C ARG A 271 2.07 9.93 38.98
N GLU A 272 1.20 9.07 39.51
CA GLU A 272 0.89 8.99 40.94
C GLU A 272 1.95 8.24 41.77
N LYS A 273 3.12 7.97 41.17
CA LYS A 273 4.27 7.34 41.84
C LYS A 273 3.98 5.88 42.24
N ARG A 274 3.13 5.22 41.44
CA ARG A 274 2.67 3.85 41.66
C ARG A 274 3.04 2.97 40.48
N VAL A 275 3.39 1.73 40.79
CA VAL A 275 3.33 0.63 39.82
C VAL A 275 1.98 -0.05 40.00
N LYS A 276 1.21 -0.21 38.93
CA LYS A 276 -0.04 -0.97 38.94
C LYS A 276 0.11 -2.14 37.98
N ILE A 277 -0.12 -3.36 38.48
CA ILE A 277 -0.05 -4.59 37.69
C ILE A 277 -1.48 -5.12 37.53
N TYR A 278 -1.91 -5.24 36.28
CA TYR A 278 -3.23 -5.72 35.90
C TYR A 278 -3.14 -7.11 35.32
N ASP A 279 -4.16 -7.91 35.60
CA ASP A 279 -4.40 -9.16 34.90
C ASP A 279 -5.13 -8.87 33.59
N THR A 280 -4.60 -9.39 32.49
CA THR A 280 -5.16 -9.14 31.17
C THR A 280 -6.41 -9.96 30.92
N ALA A 281 -6.64 -11.12 31.53
CA ALA A 281 -7.86 -11.89 31.27
C ALA A 281 -9.11 -11.21 31.88
N SER A 282 -8.97 -10.64 33.07
CA SER A 282 -10.06 -10.06 33.85
C SER A 282 -10.10 -8.52 33.83
N GLY A 283 -9.00 -7.87 33.43
CA GLY A 283 -8.79 -6.43 33.59
C GLY A 283 -8.68 -5.97 35.04
N ALA A 284 -8.60 -6.90 36.00
CA ALA A 284 -8.54 -6.56 37.42
C ALA A 284 -7.13 -6.11 37.82
N LEU A 285 -7.08 -5.08 38.69
CA LEU A 285 -5.85 -4.69 39.36
C LEU A 285 -5.43 -5.82 40.30
N ARG A 286 -4.26 -6.42 40.07
CA ARG A 286 -3.70 -7.49 40.90
C ARG A 286 -2.81 -6.95 42.00
N LYS A 287 -1.97 -5.95 41.68
CA LYS A 287 -1.00 -5.38 42.61
C LYS A 287 -0.85 -3.88 42.40
N GLU A 288 -0.70 -3.16 43.51
CA GLU A 288 -0.35 -1.73 43.54
C GLU A 288 0.88 -1.55 44.45
N ILE A 289 2.00 -1.09 43.89
CA ILE A 289 3.27 -0.92 44.61
C ILE A 289 3.49 0.58 44.88
N LYS A 290 3.67 0.93 46.17
CA LYS A 290 3.75 2.30 46.68
C LYS A 290 5.13 2.62 47.26
N LYS A 291 6.18 2.51 46.45
CA LYS A 291 7.57 2.71 46.90
C LYS A 291 8.32 3.84 46.20
N HIS A 292 8.02 4.11 44.94
CA HIS A 292 8.64 5.21 44.20
C HIS A 292 8.33 6.57 44.83
N THR A 293 9.30 7.47 44.80
CA THR A 293 9.20 8.81 45.41
C THR A 293 8.81 9.89 44.39
N ASP A 294 8.83 9.56 43.10
CA ASP A 294 8.46 10.43 41.99
C ASP A 294 7.76 9.66 40.86
N TRP A 295 7.41 10.38 39.78
CA TRP A 295 6.77 9.85 38.59
C TRP A 295 7.56 8.69 38.01
N LEU A 296 6.86 7.61 37.70
CA LEU A 296 7.47 6.53 36.95
C LEU A 296 7.66 6.95 35.49
N THR A 297 8.84 6.67 34.98
CA THR A 297 9.29 7.07 33.65
C THR A 297 9.71 5.89 32.79
N ALA A 298 9.98 4.73 33.41
CA ALA A 298 10.30 3.50 32.71
C ALA A 298 9.73 2.29 33.45
N VAL A 299 9.23 1.32 32.69
CA VAL A 299 8.69 0.03 33.14
C VAL A 299 9.09 -1.00 32.10
N ALA A 300 9.67 -2.12 32.51
CA ALA A 300 10.05 -3.19 31.60
C ALA A 300 10.04 -4.56 32.31
N PHE A 301 9.31 -5.53 31.76
CA PHE A 301 9.37 -6.92 32.19
C PHE A 301 10.66 -7.58 31.67
N SER A 302 11.20 -8.49 32.46
CA SER A 302 12.27 -9.38 31.99
C SER A 302 11.74 -10.30 30.88
N PRO A 303 12.59 -10.72 29.92
CA PRO A 303 12.19 -11.61 28.83
C PRO A 303 11.58 -12.96 29.23
N ASP A 304 11.84 -13.43 30.45
CA ASP A 304 11.22 -14.62 31.05
C ASP A 304 9.90 -14.33 31.80
N GLY A 305 9.55 -13.05 31.98
CA GLY A 305 8.36 -12.57 32.69
C GLY A 305 8.46 -12.61 34.22
N VAL A 306 9.55 -13.12 34.80
CA VAL A 306 9.69 -13.35 36.24
C VAL A 306 9.89 -12.04 37.00
N LEU A 307 10.62 -11.10 36.43
CA LEU A 307 11.00 -9.83 37.05
C LEU A 307 10.38 -8.63 36.33
N LEU A 308 10.16 -7.56 37.08
CA LEU A 308 9.70 -6.27 36.59
C LEU A 308 10.68 -5.19 37.05
N ALA A 309 11.31 -4.47 36.12
CA ALA A 309 12.14 -3.31 36.44
C ALA A 309 11.34 -2.01 36.27
N THR A 310 11.50 -1.08 37.22
CA THR A 310 10.81 0.22 37.20
C THR A 310 11.76 1.35 37.58
N GLY A 311 11.70 2.44 36.82
CA GLY A 311 12.51 3.65 37.00
C GLY A 311 11.65 4.89 37.22
N ASP A 312 12.09 5.79 38.10
CA ASP A 312 11.43 7.07 38.37
C ASP A 312 12.27 8.31 38.05
N ARG A 313 11.61 9.47 38.13
CA ARG A 313 12.18 10.79 37.85
C ARG A 313 13.28 11.24 38.82
N ASN A 314 13.39 10.65 40.01
CA ASN A 314 14.40 10.99 41.02
C ASN A 314 15.54 9.96 41.12
N GLY A 315 15.67 9.06 40.15
CA GLY A 315 16.75 8.07 40.12
C GLY A 315 16.43 6.76 40.83
N GLY A 316 15.22 6.60 41.36
CA GLY A 316 14.77 5.35 41.96
C GLY A 316 14.64 4.26 40.90
N LEU A 317 15.42 3.19 41.05
CA LEU A 317 15.40 2.01 40.20
C LEU A 317 15.17 0.77 41.05
N TYR A 318 14.06 0.09 40.81
CA TYR A 318 13.66 -1.09 41.56
C TYR A 318 13.37 -2.25 40.63
N VAL A 319 13.62 -3.46 41.13
CA VAL A 319 13.25 -4.71 40.48
C VAL A 319 12.30 -5.44 41.42
N TRP A 320 11.21 -5.96 40.86
CA TRP A 320 10.14 -6.66 41.58
C TRP A 320 9.99 -8.07 41.04
N GLU A 321 9.56 -8.99 41.89
CA GLU A 321 9.00 -10.26 41.45
C GLU A 321 7.59 -10.00 40.88
N THR A 322 7.38 -10.37 39.61
CA THR A 322 6.16 -10.07 38.87
C THR A 322 4.90 -10.67 39.51
N GLU A 323 4.99 -11.88 40.06
CA GLU A 323 3.82 -12.60 40.58
C GLU A 323 3.37 -12.07 41.96
N THR A 324 4.33 -11.88 42.87
CA THR A 324 4.01 -11.47 44.24
C THR A 324 3.89 -9.95 44.38
N GLY A 325 4.57 -9.19 43.51
CA GLY A 325 4.83 -7.76 43.67
C GLY A 325 5.87 -7.45 44.76
N GLY A 326 6.58 -8.47 45.24
CA GLY A 326 7.64 -8.34 46.22
C GLY A 326 8.86 -7.65 45.63
N GLU A 327 9.55 -6.85 46.44
CA GLU A 327 10.81 -6.22 46.02
C GLU A 327 11.90 -7.27 45.90
N PHE A 328 12.51 -7.33 44.72
CA PHE A 328 13.65 -8.18 44.43
C PHE A 328 14.95 -7.42 44.66
N TYR A 329 15.10 -6.22 44.07
CA TYR A 329 16.25 -5.34 44.29
C TYR A 329 15.88 -3.85 44.32
N ASN A 330 16.69 -3.09 45.06
CA ASN A 330 16.79 -1.63 44.97
C ASN A 330 18.17 -1.27 44.41
N LEU A 331 18.22 -0.97 43.11
CA LEU A 331 19.45 -0.76 42.35
C LEU A 331 19.91 0.70 42.48
N LYS A 332 20.64 1.00 43.55
CA LYS A 332 21.13 2.35 43.86
C LYS A 332 22.35 2.71 43.01
N GLY A 333 22.24 3.73 42.18
CA GLY A 333 23.38 4.23 41.39
C GLY A 333 23.11 5.45 40.50
N HIS A 334 21.84 5.76 40.26
CA HIS A 334 21.39 6.95 39.54
C HIS A 334 20.94 8.07 40.49
N GLU A 335 21.22 9.31 40.09
CA GLU A 335 20.90 10.51 40.89
C GLU A 335 19.81 11.39 40.26
N LYS A 336 19.39 11.06 39.03
CA LYS A 336 18.36 11.77 38.26
C LYS A 336 17.47 10.77 37.52
N MET A 337 16.44 11.28 36.86
CA MET A 337 15.44 10.53 36.10
C MET A 337 16.02 9.33 35.35
N VAL A 338 15.51 8.14 35.64
CA VAL A 338 15.76 6.92 34.87
C VAL A 338 14.74 6.85 33.73
N GLY A 339 15.14 7.35 32.56
CA GLY A 339 14.26 7.50 31.39
C GLY A 339 14.22 6.27 30.46
N ALA A 340 15.19 5.36 30.59
CA ALA A 340 15.29 4.18 29.73
C ALA A 340 15.66 2.93 30.53
N LEU A 341 14.98 1.83 30.22
CA LEU A 341 15.30 0.49 30.70
C LEU A 341 15.33 -0.46 29.50
N ALA A 342 16.32 -1.34 29.47
CA ALA A 342 16.41 -2.38 28.44
C ALA A 342 16.93 -3.68 29.07
N TRP A 343 16.20 -4.77 28.87
CA TRP A 343 16.63 -6.10 29.27
C TRP A 343 17.46 -6.77 28.19
N ARG A 344 18.53 -7.47 28.58
CA ARG A 344 19.21 -8.40 27.68
C ARG A 344 18.36 -9.65 27.50
N GLY A 345 18.44 -10.28 26.34
CA GLY A 345 17.57 -11.39 25.95
C GLY A 345 17.58 -12.63 26.84
N ASP A 346 18.55 -12.75 27.75
CA ASP A 346 18.71 -13.86 28.72
C ASP A 346 18.18 -13.54 30.12
N SER A 347 17.53 -12.39 30.33
CA SER A 347 17.00 -11.91 31.63
C SER A 347 18.01 -11.70 32.75
N ASN A 348 19.31 -12.00 32.54
CA ASN A 348 20.32 -11.89 33.60
C ASN A 348 20.88 -10.47 33.75
N LEU A 349 20.64 -9.60 32.77
CA LEU A 349 21.18 -8.24 32.73
C LEU A 349 20.10 -7.23 32.36
N VAL A 350 19.99 -6.16 33.13
CA VAL A 350 19.19 -4.97 32.79
C VAL A 350 20.09 -3.75 32.69
N ALA A 351 19.88 -2.96 31.63
CA ALA A 351 20.52 -1.67 31.46
C ALA A 351 19.57 -0.53 31.84
N SER A 352 20.07 0.45 32.58
CA SER A 352 19.35 1.68 32.93
C SER A 352 20.07 2.90 32.38
N GLY A 353 19.32 3.84 31.81
CA GLY A 353 19.81 5.10 31.27
C GLY A 353 19.18 6.28 32.02
N SER A 354 20.01 7.24 32.42
CA SER A 354 19.57 8.36 33.26
C SER A 354 19.96 9.74 32.73
N GLU A 355 19.19 10.75 33.12
CA GLU A 355 19.54 12.16 32.98
C GLU A 355 20.78 12.59 33.78
N ASP A 356 21.33 11.73 34.64
CA ASP A 356 22.64 11.95 35.26
C ASP A 356 23.83 11.81 34.27
N GLY A 357 23.55 11.42 33.03
CA GLY A 357 24.53 11.30 31.95
C GLY A 357 25.15 9.92 31.80
N ASN A 358 24.77 8.97 32.66
CA ASN A 358 25.30 7.61 32.64
C ASN A 358 24.25 6.61 32.21
N TRP A 359 24.73 5.52 31.62
CA TRP A 359 24.03 4.25 31.65
C TRP A 359 24.73 3.29 32.60
N ILE A 360 23.97 2.36 33.19
CA ILE A 360 24.46 1.36 34.12
C ILE A 360 23.93 -0.02 33.72
N TRP A 361 24.80 -1.03 33.79
CA TRP A 361 24.43 -2.44 33.67
C TRP A 361 24.37 -3.11 35.03
N TRP A 362 23.29 -3.83 35.27
CA TRP A 362 23.01 -4.52 36.52
C TRP A 362 22.83 -6.02 36.25
N GLU A 363 23.54 -6.86 37.00
CA GLU A 363 23.37 -8.30 36.95
C GLU A 363 22.35 -8.77 37.98
N MET A 364 21.43 -9.65 37.59
CA MET A 364 20.28 -10.04 38.41
C MET A 364 20.55 -11.22 39.35
N VAL A 365 21.75 -11.83 39.30
CA VAL A 365 22.08 -12.91 40.24
C VAL A 365 22.29 -12.33 41.63
N ASN A 366 23.08 -11.25 41.76
CA ASN A 366 23.30 -10.58 43.05
C ASN A 366 22.77 -9.13 43.11
N GLY A 367 22.19 -8.61 42.03
CA GLY A 367 21.68 -7.24 41.97
C GLY A 367 22.78 -6.19 41.98
N THR A 368 23.98 -6.54 41.48
CA THR A 368 25.15 -5.66 41.55
C THR A 368 25.36 -4.88 40.25
N GLN A 369 26.03 -3.74 40.38
CA GLN A 369 26.48 -2.96 39.23
C GLN A 369 27.65 -3.66 38.55
N VAL A 370 27.45 -4.09 37.30
CA VAL A 370 28.50 -4.66 36.45
C VAL A 370 29.37 -3.56 35.84
N LYS A 371 28.73 -2.50 35.34
CA LYS A 371 29.41 -1.42 34.63
C LYS A 371 28.60 -0.13 34.68
N LYS A 372 29.28 1.00 34.86
CA LYS A 372 28.73 2.36 34.77
C LYS A 372 29.57 3.16 33.80
N GLN A 373 28.94 3.86 32.87
CA GLN A 373 29.63 4.59 31.81
C GLN A 373 28.93 5.91 31.53
N ALA A 374 29.70 6.99 31.51
CA ALA A 374 29.25 8.31 31.06
C ALA A 374 29.17 8.34 29.52
N SER A 375 28.11 8.94 28.97
CA SER A 375 27.96 9.08 27.51
C SER A 375 27.28 10.38 27.08
N HIS A 376 25.96 10.51 27.24
CA HIS A 376 25.15 11.48 26.48
C HIS A 376 24.82 12.80 27.21
N GLY A 377 25.37 13.05 28.41
CA GLY A 377 24.92 14.16 29.27
C GLY A 377 23.42 14.06 29.70
N GLY A 378 22.82 12.91 29.41
CA GLY A 378 21.47 12.47 29.71
C GLY A 378 21.09 11.37 28.73
N VAL A 379 21.05 10.11 29.21
CA VAL A 379 20.76 8.94 28.38
C VAL A 379 19.24 8.74 28.33
N LEU A 380 18.65 8.87 27.14
CA LEU A 380 17.20 8.86 26.93
C LEU A 380 16.71 7.57 26.27
N ALA A 381 17.58 6.84 25.59
CA ALA A 381 17.26 5.62 24.87
C ALA A 381 18.30 4.54 25.12
N LEU A 382 17.83 3.30 25.29
CA LEU A 382 18.63 2.09 25.38
C LEU A 382 17.90 0.94 24.69
N HIS A 383 18.63 0.09 23.98
CA HIS A 383 18.09 -1.16 23.43
C HIS A 383 19.19 -2.20 23.23
N PHE A 384 18.95 -3.46 23.61
CA PHE A 384 19.86 -4.56 23.35
C PHE A 384 19.59 -5.21 21.99
N ALA A 385 20.65 -5.59 21.29
CA ALA A 385 20.60 -6.50 20.16
C ALA A 385 20.56 -7.96 20.66
N PRO A 386 20.11 -8.92 19.82
CA PRO A 386 20.14 -10.35 20.17
C PRO A 386 21.54 -10.89 20.48
N ASP A 387 22.60 -10.28 19.91
CA ASP A 387 24.00 -10.66 20.11
C ASP A 387 24.63 -10.07 21.39
N GLY A 388 23.85 -9.32 22.19
CA GLY A 388 24.31 -8.71 23.43
C GLY A 388 24.93 -7.31 23.28
N ARG A 389 25.08 -6.79 22.06
CA ARG A 389 25.42 -5.36 21.85
C ARG A 389 24.28 -4.47 22.35
N MET A 390 24.60 -3.24 22.72
CA MET A 390 23.60 -2.26 23.17
C MET A 390 23.73 -0.98 22.34
N VAL A 391 22.61 -0.35 22.01
CA VAL A 391 22.59 0.99 21.42
C VAL A 391 22.03 1.97 22.43
N SER A 392 22.63 3.15 22.51
CA SER A 392 22.15 4.26 23.32
C SER A 392 21.97 5.55 22.51
N GLY A 393 21.09 6.43 22.99
CA GLY A 393 20.93 7.79 22.48
C GLY A 393 20.60 8.76 23.62
N GLY A 394 20.84 10.05 23.42
CA GLY A 394 20.55 11.02 24.45
C GLY A 394 20.66 12.50 24.07
N ARG A 395 20.85 13.34 25.10
CA ARG A 395 20.75 14.81 25.02
C ARG A 395 21.85 15.48 24.20
N ASP A 396 23.02 14.86 24.10
CA ASP A 396 24.11 15.33 23.25
C ASP A 396 23.81 15.22 21.74
N GLY A 397 22.70 14.57 21.37
CA GLY A 397 22.30 14.37 19.98
C GLY A 397 23.07 13.26 19.27
N HIS A 398 23.83 12.45 20.00
CA HIS A 398 24.53 11.29 19.47
C HIS A 398 23.75 9.99 19.68
N ALA A 399 24.02 9.01 18.83
CA ALA A 399 23.70 7.61 19.05
C ALA A 399 25.00 6.78 19.07
N ARG A 400 25.10 5.83 20.01
CA ARG A 400 26.31 5.03 20.23
C ARG A 400 25.99 3.55 20.30
N ILE A 401 26.86 2.71 19.73
CA ILE A 401 26.80 1.26 19.94
C ILE A 401 27.91 0.86 20.92
N TRP A 402 27.54 0.03 21.87
CA TRP A 402 28.40 -0.59 22.87
C TRP A 402 28.49 -2.08 22.56
N ASP A 403 29.70 -2.63 22.61
CA ASP A 403 29.90 -4.07 22.49
C ASP A 403 29.36 -4.82 23.73
N ALA A 404 29.40 -6.15 23.71
CA ALA A 404 28.91 -6.98 24.81
C ALA A 404 29.69 -6.79 26.13
N ASN A 405 30.88 -6.16 26.09
CA ASN A 405 31.69 -5.81 27.26
C ASN A 405 31.48 -4.35 27.69
N GLY A 406 30.62 -3.61 26.99
CA GLY A 406 30.30 -2.21 27.23
C GLY A 406 31.40 -1.25 26.78
N ALA A 407 32.30 -1.65 25.89
CA ALA A 407 33.21 -0.73 25.21
C ALA A 407 32.45 -0.03 24.08
N GLN A 408 32.73 1.27 23.89
CA GLN A 408 32.12 2.01 22.79
C GLN A 408 32.67 1.48 21.47
N ALA A 409 31.80 0.87 20.66
CA ALA A 409 32.14 0.38 19.35
C ALA A 409 31.94 1.47 18.28
N ARG A 410 30.92 2.33 18.44
CA ARG A 410 30.51 3.32 17.42
C ARG A 410 29.89 4.57 18.04
N ASP A 411 29.96 5.68 17.32
CA ASP A 411 29.36 6.98 17.68
C ASP A 411 29.03 7.81 16.42
N TRP A 412 27.82 8.38 16.35
CA TRP A 412 27.40 9.27 15.25
C TRP A 412 26.31 10.25 15.67
N VAL A 413 26.10 11.28 14.84
CA VAL A 413 25.10 12.36 15.03
C VAL A 413 23.94 12.18 14.04
N PRO A 414 22.86 11.47 14.39
CA PRO A 414 21.83 11.09 13.42
C PRO A 414 21.02 12.27 12.88
N SER A 415 20.77 13.31 13.68
CA SER A 415 19.81 14.37 13.34
C SER A 415 20.37 15.77 13.59
N ALA A 416 21.55 16.06 13.02
CA ALA A 416 22.19 17.38 13.09
C ALA A 416 22.26 17.97 14.51
N GLY A 417 22.60 17.12 15.49
CA GLY A 417 22.74 17.49 16.91
C GLY A 417 21.43 17.57 17.69
N GLN A 418 20.28 17.25 17.08
CA GLN A 418 19.03 17.14 17.83
C GLN A 418 19.04 15.93 18.77
N MET A 419 18.42 16.08 19.95
CA MET A 419 18.35 15.01 20.96
C MET A 419 17.82 13.71 20.36
N VAL A 420 18.53 12.61 20.62
CA VAL A 420 18.12 11.26 20.22
C VAL A 420 17.25 10.68 21.33
N LEU A 421 15.96 10.58 21.07
CA LEU A 421 14.96 10.18 22.07
C LEU A 421 14.73 8.67 22.10
N ARG A 422 14.90 8.01 20.96
CA ARG A 422 14.69 6.55 20.83
C ARG A 422 15.73 5.94 19.91
N THR A 423 16.21 4.76 20.28
CA THR A 423 17.14 3.94 19.50
C THR A 423 16.71 2.49 19.63
N VAL A 424 16.59 1.78 18.51
CA VAL A 424 16.25 0.35 18.50
C VAL A 424 17.13 -0.38 17.51
N PHE A 425 17.53 -1.62 17.85
CA PHE A 425 18.07 -2.55 16.87
C PHE A 425 16.93 -3.21 16.11
N THR A 426 17.17 -3.58 14.86
CA THR A 426 16.29 -4.49 14.12
C THR A 426 16.51 -5.94 14.56
N GLN A 427 15.63 -6.84 14.12
CA GLN A 427 15.54 -8.23 14.56
C GLN A 427 16.84 -9.02 14.43
N GLU A 428 17.69 -8.67 13.45
CA GLU A 428 18.98 -9.33 13.22
C GLU A 428 20.17 -8.58 13.86
N GLY A 429 19.93 -7.43 14.48
CA GLY A 429 20.99 -6.57 15.03
C GLY A 429 21.90 -5.92 13.96
N LYS A 430 21.56 -6.04 12.67
CA LYS A 430 22.36 -5.50 11.55
C LYS A 430 22.12 -4.02 11.31
N THR A 431 20.95 -3.50 11.69
CA THR A 431 20.61 -2.09 11.52
C THR A 431 20.08 -1.49 12.81
N VAL A 432 20.25 -0.18 12.94
CA VAL A 432 19.75 0.62 14.04
C VAL A 432 18.78 1.65 13.49
N VAL A 433 17.65 1.84 14.17
CA VAL A 433 16.73 2.95 13.89
C VAL A 433 16.84 3.97 15.02
N THR A 434 17.04 5.24 14.65
CA THR A 434 17.13 6.37 15.58
C THR A 434 15.95 7.29 15.38
N GLY A 435 15.29 7.69 16.46
CA GLY A 435 14.23 8.70 16.49
C GLY A 435 14.65 9.93 17.28
N ALA A 436 14.55 11.11 16.67
CA ALA A 436 15.00 12.37 17.24
C ALA A 436 13.87 13.31 17.68
N TRP A 437 14.22 14.34 18.44
CA TRP A 437 13.27 15.36 18.94
C TRP A 437 12.57 16.17 17.83
N ASN A 438 13.21 16.36 16.68
CA ASN A 438 12.62 17.05 15.54
C ASN A 438 11.71 16.15 14.67
N GLY A 439 11.51 14.88 15.07
CA GLY A 439 10.69 13.92 14.34
C GLY A 439 11.41 13.16 13.22
N GLU A 440 12.72 13.35 13.06
CA GLU A 440 13.49 12.52 12.14
C GLU A 440 13.59 11.08 12.66
N VAL A 441 13.29 10.13 11.78
CA VAL A 441 13.51 8.70 12.00
C VAL A 441 14.44 8.18 10.91
N LYS A 442 15.66 7.79 11.28
CA LYS A 442 16.71 7.36 10.35
C LYS A 442 17.16 5.94 10.63
N VAL A 443 17.53 5.23 9.56
CA VAL A 443 18.00 3.85 9.59
C VAL A 443 19.49 3.82 9.27
N TRP A 444 20.26 3.07 10.06
CA TRP A 444 21.72 3.02 10.01
C TRP A 444 22.20 1.59 9.91
N ASP A 445 23.32 1.38 9.21
CA ASP A 445 24.07 0.13 9.27
C ASP A 445 24.80 0.05 10.63
N ALA A 446 24.60 -1.04 11.37
CA ALA A 446 25.19 -1.20 12.69
C ALA A 446 26.68 -1.61 12.65
N ALA A 447 27.19 -2.04 11.49
CA ALA A 447 28.55 -2.54 11.30
C ALA A 447 29.45 -1.54 10.56
N LYS A 448 28.89 -0.67 9.71
CA LYS A 448 29.67 0.23 8.83
C LYS A 448 29.41 1.71 9.11
N ASP A 449 30.49 2.49 9.07
CA ASP A 449 30.40 3.95 9.04
C ASP A 449 29.87 4.43 7.69
N GLY A 450 29.08 5.50 7.71
CA GLY A 450 28.51 6.09 6.50
C GLY A 450 27.23 6.86 6.77
N ASP A 451 26.63 7.34 5.67
CA ASP A 451 25.33 7.99 5.69
C ASP A 451 24.23 7.02 6.10
N ALA A 452 23.10 7.57 6.55
CA ALA A 452 21.91 6.79 6.85
C ALA A 452 21.48 5.97 5.61
N LEU A 453 21.10 4.70 5.82
CA LEU A 453 20.55 3.82 4.80
C LEU A 453 19.20 4.33 4.25
N GLY A 454 18.53 5.20 5.00
CA GLY A 454 17.28 5.84 4.62
C GLY A 454 16.55 6.43 5.83
N PHE A 455 15.31 6.86 5.60
CA PHE A 455 14.45 7.43 6.63
C PHE A 455 13.06 6.82 6.60
N VAL A 456 12.39 6.86 7.75
CA VAL A 456 10.98 6.51 7.90
C VAL A 456 10.19 7.80 8.09
N LEU A 457 9.07 7.94 7.40
CA LEU A 457 8.23 9.12 7.52
C LEU A 457 7.49 9.10 8.86
N TYR A 458 7.80 10.05 9.74
CA TYR A 458 7.06 10.21 11.00
C TYR A 458 5.59 10.63 10.79
N ASN A 459 5.33 11.32 9.68
CA ASN A 459 4.03 11.85 9.34
C ASN A 459 3.70 11.52 7.88
N PRO A 460 3.27 10.28 7.59
CA PRO A 460 2.91 9.88 6.24
C PRO A 460 1.71 10.71 5.73
N PRO A 461 1.70 11.13 4.44
CA PRO A 461 0.54 11.79 3.85
C PRO A 461 -0.67 10.84 3.78
N SER A 462 -1.88 11.41 3.76
CA SER A 462 -3.12 10.66 3.58
C SER A 462 -3.19 9.99 2.22
N ILE A 463 -4.09 9.02 2.06
CA ILE A 463 -4.28 8.34 0.77
C ILE A 463 -4.68 9.35 -0.32
N GLU A 464 -5.59 10.28 -0.01
CA GLU A 464 -5.98 11.33 -0.98
C GLU A 464 -4.82 12.24 -1.35
N MET A 465 -4.00 12.68 -0.39
CA MET A 465 -2.82 13.50 -0.68
C MET A 465 -1.82 12.75 -1.58
N ARG A 466 -1.66 11.43 -1.37
CA ARG A 466 -0.81 10.59 -2.21
C ARG A 466 -1.37 10.44 -3.63
N ILE A 467 -2.69 10.25 -3.75
CA ILE A 467 -3.37 10.22 -5.06
C ILE A 467 -3.19 11.55 -5.78
N GLU A 468 -3.39 12.68 -5.10
CA GLU A 468 -3.22 14.01 -5.68
C GLU A 468 -1.79 14.25 -6.14
N GLN A 469 -0.80 13.91 -5.30
CA GLN A 469 0.62 14.04 -5.64
C GLN A 469 0.97 13.20 -6.87
N VAL A 470 0.61 11.91 -6.87
CA VAL A 470 0.91 11.01 -8.00
C VAL A 470 0.15 11.45 -9.26
N THR A 471 -1.08 11.94 -9.13
CA THR A 471 -1.86 12.46 -10.27
C THR A 471 -1.18 13.69 -10.88
N LYS A 472 -0.67 14.60 -10.05
CA LYS A 472 0.08 15.77 -10.51
C LYS A 472 1.38 15.40 -11.20
N GLU A 473 2.13 14.45 -10.64
CA GLU A 473 3.36 13.91 -11.25
C GLU A 473 3.03 13.22 -12.58
N MET A 474 1.94 12.46 -12.65
CA MET A 474 1.47 11.80 -13.86
C MET A 474 1.04 12.77 -14.96
N GLY A 475 0.40 13.89 -14.63
CA GLY A 475 -0.12 14.83 -15.64
C GLY A 475 0.97 15.30 -16.61
N GLY A 476 2.15 15.63 -16.09
CA GLY A 476 3.29 16.03 -16.93
C GLY A 476 3.88 14.87 -17.74
N LEU A 477 3.99 13.68 -17.14
CA LEU A 477 4.58 12.50 -17.79
C LEU A 477 3.68 11.90 -18.86
N ALA A 478 2.36 11.90 -18.65
CA ALA A 478 1.38 11.43 -19.61
C ALA A 478 1.37 12.29 -20.87
N ALA A 479 1.34 13.62 -20.71
CA ALA A 479 1.43 14.55 -21.84
C ALA A 479 2.75 14.40 -22.62
N ALA A 480 3.87 14.17 -21.91
CA ALA A 480 5.16 13.90 -22.55
C ALA A 480 5.15 12.58 -23.34
N ALA A 481 4.56 11.52 -22.80
CA ALA A 481 4.43 10.23 -23.48
C ALA A 481 3.50 10.32 -24.71
N GLU A 482 2.37 11.02 -24.62
CA GLU A 482 1.47 11.27 -25.75
C GLU A 482 2.15 12.06 -26.86
N LYS A 483 2.89 13.12 -26.50
CA LYS A 483 3.67 13.89 -27.46
C LYS A 483 4.73 13.02 -28.13
N ALA A 484 5.50 12.25 -27.36
CA ALA A 484 6.54 11.36 -27.92
C ALA A 484 5.94 10.30 -28.86
N ALA A 485 4.74 9.79 -28.55
CA ALA A 485 4.02 8.86 -29.42
C ALA A 485 3.57 9.53 -30.73
N ALA A 486 3.06 10.76 -30.66
CA ALA A 486 2.69 11.53 -31.84
C ALA A 486 3.90 11.88 -32.72
N ASP A 487 5.01 12.32 -32.11
CA ASP A 487 6.26 12.62 -32.79
C ASP A 487 6.83 11.36 -33.48
N TYR A 488 6.84 10.22 -32.79
CA TYR A 488 7.26 8.94 -33.37
C TYR A 488 6.36 8.50 -34.54
N ALA A 489 5.04 8.61 -34.39
CA ALA A 489 4.09 8.29 -35.46
C ALA A 489 4.27 9.18 -36.70
N LEU A 490 4.65 10.46 -36.52
CA LEU A 490 4.96 11.35 -37.63
C LEU A 490 6.21 10.86 -38.38
N VAL A 491 7.26 10.44 -37.68
CA VAL A 491 8.49 9.94 -38.31
C VAL A 491 8.23 8.60 -39.04
N GLU A 492 7.42 7.70 -38.47
CA GLU A 492 6.98 6.50 -39.19
C GLU A 492 6.18 6.82 -40.45
N LYS A 493 5.33 7.84 -40.39
CA LYS A 493 4.58 8.31 -41.57
C LYS A 493 5.52 8.87 -42.65
N VAL A 494 6.51 9.69 -42.28
CA VAL A 494 7.51 10.22 -43.23
C VAL A 494 8.24 9.07 -43.93
N LYS A 495 8.62 8.02 -43.19
CA LYS A 495 9.21 6.81 -43.79
C LYS A 495 8.25 6.15 -44.78
N ALA A 496 6.99 5.93 -44.39
CA ALA A 496 6.00 5.30 -45.25
C ALA A 496 5.74 6.10 -46.54
N ASP A 497 5.63 7.43 -46.42
CA ASP A 497 5.47 8.32 -47.57
C ASP A 497 6.69 8.28 -48.50
N ALA A 498 7.91 8.25 -47.95
CA ALA A 498 9.14 8.12 -48.75
C ALA A 498 9.23 6.78 -49.49
N VAL A 499 8.83 5.68 -48.83
CA VAL A 499 8.77 4.34 -49.46
C VAL A 499 7.77 4.35 -50.62
N ALA A 500 6.58 4.92 -50.41
CA ALA A 500 5.57 5.02 -51.46
C ALA A 500 6.05 5.83 -52.68
N VAL A 501 6.84 6.89 -52.46
CA VAL A 501 7.48 7.66 -53.55
C VAL A 501 8.47 6.80 -54.34
N VAL A 502 9.31 6.01 -53.66
CA VAL A 502 10.26 5.10 -54.31
C VAL A 502 9.53 4.01 -55.11
N GLU A 503 8.46 3.42 -54.57
CA GLU A 503 7.64 2.43 -55.26
C GLU A 503 7.00 3.02 -56.54
N ALA A 504 6.43 4.22 -56.44
CA ALA A 504 5.84 4.91 -57.58
C ALA A 504 6.89 5.26 -58.66
N ALA A 505 8.07 5.74 -58.25
CA ALA A 505 9.16 6.06 -59.16
C ALA A 505 9.71 4.79 -59.86
N THR A 506 9.84 3.68 -59.13
CA THR A 506 10.27 2.39 -59.66
C THR A 506 9.31 1.90 -60.73
N LYS A 507 8.00 1.95 -60.46
CA LYS A 507 6.97 1.58 -61.44
C LYS A 507 7.03 2.44 -62.70
N ALA A 508 7.22 3.76 -62.56
CA ALA A 508 7.34 4.65 -63.72
C ALA A 508 8.61 4.37 -64.56
N ILE A 509 9.71 3.97 -63.91
CA ILE A 509 10.95 3.53 -64.57
C ILE A 509 10.70 2.24 -65.35
N GLU A 510 10.02 1.25 -64.76
CA GLU A 510 9.66 -0.01 -65.43
C GLU A 510 8.81 0.25 -66.68
N GLU A 511 7.77 1.08 -66.57
CA GLU A 511 6.92 1.48 -67.71
C GLU A 511 7.73 2.19 -68.82
N THR A 512 8.62 3.12 -68.45
CA THR A 512 9.46 3.84 -69.41
C THR A 512 10.50 2.91 -70.07
N THR A 513 11.03 1.95 -69.31
CA THR A 513 11.95 0.92 -69.82
C THR A 513 11.26 0.04 -70.86
N ALA A 514 10.03 -0.42 -70.57
CA ALA A 514 9.23 -1.19 -71.52
C ALA A 514 8.95 -0.40 -72.82
N MET A 515 8.66 0.90 -72.72
CA MET A 515 8.51 1.78 -73.89
C MET A 515 9.80 1.88 -74.72
N MET A 516 10.96 1.98 -74.07
CA MET A 516 12.26 2.04 -74.73
C MET A 516 12.60 0.72 -75.44
N GLU A 517 12.33 -0.42 -74.81
CA GLU A 517 12.52 -1.75 -75.42
C GLU A 517 11.62 -1.92 -76.66
N ALA A 518 10.36 -1.50 -76.58
CA ALA A 518 9.44 -1.50 -77.72
C ALA A 518 9.93 -0.57 -78.85
N GLY A 519 10.39 0.63 -78.50
CA GLY A 519 11.00 1.56 -79.46
C GLY A 519 12.26 1.00 -80.11
N THR A 520 13.10 0.29 -79.35
CA THR A 520 14.32 -0.35 -79.87
C THR A 520 13.98 -1.42 -80.91
N LYS A 521 12.99 -2.27 -80.64
CA LYS A 521 12.46 -3.23 -81.63
C LYS A 521 11.91 -2.53 -82.87
N ALA A 522 11.27 -1.37 -82.71
CA ALA A 522 10.79 -0.59 -83.85
C ALA A 522 11.94 -0.01 -84.70
N VAL A 523 13.04 0.43 -84.07
CA VAL A 523 14.28 0.84 -84.75
C VAL A 523 14.90 -0.32 -85.53
N GLU A 524 14.99 -1.51 -84.93
CA GLU A 524 15.48 -2.72 -85.62
C GLU A 524 14.62 -3.04 -86.86
N GLY A 525 13.29 -3.00 -86.72
CA GLY A 525 12.36 -3.21 -87.84
C GLY A 525 12.48 -2.15 -88.94
N ALA A 526 12.58 -0.87 -88.57
CA ALA A 526 12.77 0.22 -89.53
C ALA A 526 14.13 0.12 -90.25
N THR A 527 15.18 -0.32 -89.53
CA THR A 527 16.52 -0.54 -90.10
C THR A 527 16.49 -1.66 -91.13
N ALA A 528 15.79 -2.76 -90.83
CA ALA A 528 15.59 -3.87 -91.76
C ALA A 528 14.83 -3.42 -93.03
N GLU A 529 13.80 -2.58 -92.89
CA GLU A 529 13.04 -2.08 -94.06
C GLU A 529 13.87 -1.12 -94.92
N VAL A 530 14.69 -0.25 -94.31
CA VAL A 530 15.65 0.60 -95.03
C VAL A 530 16.66 -0.27 -95.80
N ALA A 531 17.20 -1.32 -95.18
CA ALA A 531 18.14 -2.23 -95.84
C ALA A 531 17.48 -2.96 -97.02
N LYS A 532 16.26 -3.47 -96.85
CA LYS A 532 15.47 -4.14 -97.89
C LYS A 532 15.17 -3.22 -99.08
N LEU A 533 14.71 -2.00 -98.84
CA LEU A 533 14.42 -1.02 -99.90
C LEU A 533 15.70 -0.54 -100.60
N THR A 534 16.81 -0.44 -99.88
CA THR A 534 18.13 -0.14 -100.46
C THR A 534 18.57 -1.25 -101.42
N GLU A 535 18.37 -2.51 -101.04
CA GLU A 535 18.71 -3.65 -101.90
C GLU A 535 17.77 -3.77 -103.11
N ALA A 536 16.47 -3.53 -102.92
CA ALA A 536 15.50 -3.46 -104.01
C ALA A 536 15.86 -2.36 -105.02
N LYS A 537 16.32 -1.20 -104.55
CA LYS A 537 16.80 -0.10 -105.40
C LYS A 537 18.03 -0.51 -106.23
N LYS A 538 18.99 -1.23 -105.65
CA LYS A 538 20.13 -1.78 -106.41
C LYS A 538 19.66 -2.77 -107.48
N GLY A 539 18.74 -3.67 -107.14
CA GLY A 539 18.17 -4.62 -108.11
C GLY A 539 17.48 -3.94 -109.30
N LEU A 540 16.70 -2.89 -109.03
CA LEU A 540 16.06 -2.08 -110.07
C LEU A 540 17.07 -1.30 -110.94
N ALA A 541 18.20 -0.87 -110.38
CA ALA A 541 19.28 -0.23 -111.14
C ALA A 541 19.91 -1.21 -112.15
N VAL A 542 20.18 -2.46 -111.71
CA VAL A 542 20.69 -3.53 -112.58
C VAL A 542 19.67 -3.90 -113.67
N GLU A 543 18.37 -4.00 -113.33
CA GLU A 543 17.32 -4.23 -114.32
C GLU A 543 17.21 -3.07 -115.32
N GLY A 544 17.42 -1.83 -114.85
CA GLY A 544 17.49 -0.63 -115.69
C GLY A 544 18.61 -0.65 -116.71
N GLU A 545 19.82 -1.03 -116.29
CA GLU A 545 20.95 -1.21 -117.20
C GLU A 545 20.67 -2.30 -118.24
N ALA A 546 20.07 -3.42 -117.83
CA ALA A 546 19.71 -4.52 -118.74
C ALA A 546 18.63 -4.12 -119.77
N VAL A 547 17.61 -3.37 -119.35
CA VAL A 547 16.55 -2.85 -120.24
C VAL A 547 17.09 -1.77 -121.19
N ALA A 548 17.99 -0.90 -120.73
CA ALA A 548 18.67 0.08 -121.57
C ALA A 548 19.53 -0.58 -122.65
N LYS A 549 20.25 -1.66 -122.30
CA LYS A 549 21.03 -2.46 -123.24
C LYS A 549 20.14 -3.11 -124.32
N ARG A 550 19.02 -3.72 -123.93
CA ARG A 550 18.04 -4.31 -124.87
C ARG A 550 17.38 -3.28 -125.78
N ALA A 551 17.14 -2.06 -125.28
CA ALA A 551 16.61 -0.96 -126.08
C ALA A 551 17.60 -0.52 -127.16
N ALA A 552 18.91 -0.53 -126.87
CA ALA A 552 19.96 -0.24 -127.84
C ALA A 552 20.09 -1.35 -128.91
N GLU A 553 19.92 -2.62 -128.52
CA GLU A 553 19.99 -3.78 -129.43
C GLU A 553 18.77 -3.86 -130.38
N ALA A 554 17.57 -3.49 -129.92
CA ALA A 554 16.35 -3.47 -130.75
C ALA A 554 16.38 -2.39 -131.87
N GLY A 555 17.20 -1.35 -131.72
CA GLY A 555 17.41 -0.33 -132.75
C GLY A 555 18.29 -0.76 -133.93
N ALA A 556 18.96 -1.92 -133.85
CA ALA A 556 19.94 -2.37 -134.83
C ALA A 556 19.41 -3.43 -135.83
N ALA A 557 18.24 -4.02 -135.59
CA ALA A 557 17.66 -5.05 -136.46
C ALA A 557 16.70 -4.43 -137.49
N VAL A 558 17.23 -3.66 -138.44
CA VAL A 558 16.53 -3.32 -139.69
C VAL A 558 17.37 -3.88 -140.84
N VAL A 559 16.94 -4.98 -141.44
CA VAL A 559 17.49 -5.42 -142.73
C VAL A 559 16.92 -4.47 -143.80
N PRO A 560 17.74 -3.71 -144.56
CA PRO A 560 17.20 -2.80 -145.56
C PRO A 560 16.51 -3.60 -146.68
N ALA A 561 15.32 -3.15 -147.05
CA ALA A 561 14.55 -3.65 -148.17
C ALA A 561 15.41 -3.70 -149.45
N ALA A 562 15.66 -4.91 -149.96
CA ALA A 562 16.32 -5.11 -151.25
C ALA A 562 15.35 -4.78 -152.39
N ALA A 563 15.81 -3.95 -153.33
CA ALA A 563 15.03 -3.37 -154.42
C ALA A 563 14.50 -4.40 -155.42
N LEU A 564 13.33 -4.07 -155.99
CA LEU A 564 12.60 -4.79 -157.06
C LEU A 564 13.45 -5.01 -158.33
N PRO A 565 13.48 -6.24 -158.91
CA PRO A 565 13.83 -6.44 -160.31
C PRO A 565 12.59 -6.25 -161.20
N ALA A 566 12.75 -5.51 -162.30
CA ALA A 566 11.70 -5.31 -163.29
C ALA A 566 11.33 -6.63 -163.98
N GLY A 567 10.10 -7.13 -163.77
CA GLY A 567 9.52 -8.24 -164.55
C GLY A 567 8.89 -9.40 -163.78
N ALA A 568 8.54 -9.28 -162.49
CA ALA A 568 7.89 -10.37 -161.74
C ALA A 568 6.36 -10.17 -161.57
N ALA A 569 5.59 -11.19 -161.90
CA ALA A 569 4.12 -11.16 -162.00
C ALA A 569 3.39 -11.40 -160.65
N GLY A 570 2.27 -10.67 -160.48
CA GLY A 570 1.05 -11.06 -159.75
C GLY A 570 1.15 -11.40 -158.26
N GLU A 571 1.54 -12.63 -157.94
CA GLU A 571 1.28 -13.26 -156.63
C GLU A 571 2.39 -12.99 -155.58
N LEU A 572 3.60 -12.60 -156.01
CA LEU A 572 4.72 -12.31 -155.11
C LEU A 572 4.52 -10.99 -154.33
N LYS A 573 3.78 -10.03 -154.91
CA LYS A 573 3.58 -8.69 -154.33
C LYS A 573 2.73 -8.72 -153.05
N GLU A 574 1.70 -9.56 -153.00
CA GLU A 574 0.78 -9.62 -151.86
C GLU A 574 1.41 -10.33 -150.64
N SER A 575 2.27 -11.32 -150.87
CA SER A 575 3.00 -12.02 -149.79
C SER A 575 4.10 -11.16 -149.15
N MET A 576 4.81 -10.35 -149.94
CA MET A 576 5.85 -9.44 -149.45
C MET A 576 5.28 -8.20 -148.74
N GLU A 577 4.10 -7.71 -149.14
CA GLU A 577 3.38 -6.65 -148.41
C GLU A 577 2.87 -7.12 -147.03
N ARG A 578 2.42 -8.38 -146.90
CA ARG A 578 2.09 -8.97 -145.58
C ARG A 578 3.31 -9.21 -144.69
N ALA A 579 4.46 -9.58 -145.27
CA ALA A 579 5.72 -9.76 -144.53
C ALA A 579 6.27 -8.42 -144.00
N ALA A 580 6.26 -7.36 -144.83
CA ALA A 580 6.64 -6.01 -144.41
C ALA A 580 5.68 -5.42 -143.36
N ALA A 581 4.38 -5.70 -143.47
CA ALA A 581 3.39 -5.31 -142.46
C ALA A 581 3.56 -6.08 -141.12
N ALA A 582 3.94 -7.36 -141.17
CA ALA A 582 4.25 -8.16 -139.99
C ALA A 582 5.56 -7.72 -139.31
N GLU A 583 6.61 -7.39 -140.07
CA GLU A 583 7.87 -6.86 -139.54
C GLU A 583 7.70 -5.47 -138.92
N ALA A 584 6.95 -4.57 -139.56
CA ALA A 584 6.62 -3.27 -139.00
C ALA A 584 5.75 -3.39 -137.73
N SER A 585 4.84 -4.38 -137.69
CA SER A 585 4.06 -4.70 -136.50
C SER A 585 4.93 -5.25 -135.37
N LEU A 586 5.91 -6.10 -135.69
CA LEU A 586 6.85 -6.68 -134.72
C LEU A 586 7.81 -5.62 -134.14
N ASP A 587 8.33 -4.69 -134.96
CA ASP A 587 9.15 -3.56 -134.50
C ASP A 587 8.33 -2.59 -133.63
N ALA A 588 7.09 -2.28 -134.04
CA ALA A 588 6.17 -1.46 -133.26
C ALA A 588 5.82 -2.11 -131.91
N MET A 589 5.55 -3.43 -131.89
CA MET A 589 5.32 -4.19 -130.67
C MET A 589 6.57 -4.25 -129.79
N THR A 590 7.76 -4.44 -130.37
CA THR A 590 9.03 -4.47 -129.62
C THR A 590 9.33 -3.12 -128.97
N LYS A 591 9.17 -2.01 -129.70
CA LYS A 591 9.30 -0.65 -129.15
C LYS A 591 8.24 -0.33 -128.11
N ALA A 592 6.99 -0.76 -128.32
CA ALA A 592 5.91 -0.57 -127.35
C ALA A 592 6.17 -1.35 -126.05
N VAL A 593 6.65 -2.60 -126.15
CA VAL A 593 6.98 -3.45 -124.98
C VAL A 593 8.18 -2.90 -124.22
N ILE A 594 9.25 -2.48 -124.91
CA ILE A 594 10.43 -1.87 -124.28
C ILE A 594 10.07 -0.51 -123.64
N GLY A 595 9.30 0.33 -124.33
CA GLY A 595 8.84 1.63 -123.81
C GLY A 595 7.90 1.50 -122.61
N ALA A 596 6.98 0.53 -122.64
CA ALA A 596 6.13 0.20 -121.49
C ALA A 596 6.96 -0.31 -120.30
N ARG A 597 7.99 -1.13 -120.55
CA ARG A 597 8.91 -1.64 -119.53
C ARG A 597 9.80 -0.54 -118.94
N GLN A 598 10.32 0.38 -119.74
CA GLN A 598 11.06 1.57 -119.26
C GLN A 598 10.18 2.47 -118.40
N LYS A 599 8.94 2.72 -118.81
CA LYS A 599 7.99 3.54 -118.04
C LYS A 599 7.57 2.88 -116.73
N GLY A 600 7.35 1.56 -116.74
CA GLY A 600 7.09 0.76 -115.55
C GLY A 600 8.27 0.73 -114.58
N LEU A 601 9.49 0.60 -115.10
CA LEU A 601 10.71 0.63 -114.29
C LEU A 601 10.97 2.02 -113.68
N ALA A 602 10.78 3.10 -114.45
CA ALA A 602 10.89 4.46 -113.94
C ALA A 602 9.88 4.74 -112.81
N ALA A 603 8.65 4.23 -112.93
CA ALA A 603 7.65 4.30 -111.87
C ALA A 603 8.05 3.47 -110.64
N ALA A 604 8.57 2.26 -110.83
CA ALA A 604 9.05 1.41 -109.73
C ALA A 604 10.26 2.01 -108.99
N VAL A 605 11.19 2.65 -109.70
CA VAL A 605 12.32 3.38 -109.11
C VAL A 605 11.82 4.57 -108.31
N ALA A 606 10.94 5.41 -108.88
CA ALA A 606 10.38 6.56 -108.17
C ALA A 606 9.59 6.15 -106.91
N GLN A 607 8.82 5.05 -106.98
CA GLN A 607 8.10 4.50 -105.84
C GLN A 607 9.05 3.95 -104.76
N THR A 608 10.13 3.26 -105.16
CA THR A 608 11.14 2.74 -104.23
C THR A 608 11.93 3.86 -103.57
N ASP A 609 12.26 4.94 -104.30
CA ASP A 609 12.92 6.13 -103.75
C ASP A 609 12.05 6.87 -102.74
N ALA A 610 10.76 7.06 -103.06
CA ALA A 610 9.81 7.65 -102.12
C ALA A 610 9.63 6.77 -100.87
N GLY A 611 9.54 5.44 -101.05
CA GLY A 611 9.47 4.48 -99.96
C GLY A 611 10.73 4.48 -99.08
N LEU A 612 11.92 4.55 -99.70
CA LEU A 612 13.20 4.61 -98.99
C LEU A 612 13.33 5.91 -98.19
N ALA A 613 12.96 7.06 -98.78
CA ALA A 613 12.97 8.33 -98.07
C ALA A 613 12.00 8.34 -96.87
N ALA A 614 10.81 7.77 -97.03
CA ALA A 614 9.85 7.60 -95.94
C ALA A 614 10.37 6.65 -94.84
N ALA A 615 10.98 5.52 -95.22
CA ALA A 615 11.58 4.57 -94.29
C ALA A 615 12.78 5.17 -93.53
N GLN A 616 13.62 5.96 -94.19
CA GLN A 616 14.71 6.69 -93.55
C GLN A 616 14.21 7.77 -92.58
N ALA A 617 13.14 8.50 -92.93
CA ALA A 617 12.50 9.46 -92.04
C ALA A 617 11.88 8.76 -90.81
N ALA A 618 11.21 7.63 -91.00
CA ALA A 618 10.66 6.82 -89.92
C ALA A 618 11.76 6.26 -89.00
N LEU A 619 12.85 5.73 -89.58
CA LEU A 619 14.01 5.25 -88.82
C LEU A 619 14.61 6.37 -87.96
N LYS A 620 14.78 7.57 -88.53
CA LYS A 620 15.27 8.74 -87.79
C LYS A 620 14.34 9.09 -86.63
N GLN A 621 13.03 9.20 -86.88
CA GLN A 621 12.04 9.50 -85.85
C GLN A 621 12.05 8.47 -84.70
N GLN A 622 12.13 7.17 -85.02
CA GLN A 622 12.19 6.11 -84.01
C GLN A 622 13.51 6.15 -83.23
N THR A 623 14.63 6.42 -83.91
CA THR A 623 15.96 6.54 -83.28
C THR A 623 16.01 7.73 -82.32
N ASP A 624 15.50 8.89 -82.75
CA ASP A 624 15.40 10.10 -81.91
C ASP A 624 14.46 9.85 -80.70
N GLY A 625 13.36 9.12 -80.91
CA GLY A 625 12.42 8.72 -79.86
C GLY A 625 13.05 7.81 -78.79
N VAL A 626 13.82 6.80 -79.20
CA VAL A 626 14.58 5.93 -78.28
C VAL A 626 15.65 6.73 -77.53
N ALA A 627 16.35 7.65 -78.20
CA ALA A 627 17.33 8.53 -77.55
C ALA A 627 16.68 9.43 -76.48
N ALA A 628 15.50 9.98 -76.76
CA ALA A 628 14.75 10.79 -75.80
C ALA A 628 14.28 9.98 -74.58
N LEU A 629 13.77 8.75 -74.80
CA LEU A 629 13.38 7.85 -73.72
C LEU A 629 14.57 7.45 -72.84
N LYS A 630 15.74 7.19 -73.45
CA LYS A 630 16.98 6.91 -72.72
C LYS A 630 17.39 8.09 -71.83
N GLY A 631 17.38 9.31 -72.37
CA GLY A 631 17.69 10.51 -71.57
C GLY A 631 16.69 10.71 -70.42
N LYS A 632 15.40 10.43 -70.63
CA LYS A 632 14.39 10.46 -69.57
C LYS A 632 14.66 9.38 -68.50
N LEU A 633 15.02 8.18 -68.91
CA LEU A 633 15.34 7.06 -68.02
C LEU A 633 16.55 7.37 -67.13
N ASP A 634 17.61 7.97 -67.70
CA ASP A 634 18.80 8.40 -66.95
C ASP A 634 18.44 9.41 -65.85
N VAL A 635 17.58 10.39 -66.16
CA VAL A 635 17.08 11.37 -65.18
C VAL A 635 16.22 10.71 -64.10
N MET A 636 15.30 9.81 -64.48
CA MET A 636 14.45 9.10 -63.53
C MET A 636 15.26 8.20 -62.60
N ASN A 637 16.24 7.46 -63.12
CA ASN A 637 17.14 6.63 -62.32
C ASN A 637 17.99 7.45 -61.35
N ALA A 638 18.52 8.61 -61.79
CA ALA A 638 19.27 9.50 -60.91
C ALA A 638 18.40 10.06 -59.77
N GLU A 639 17.12 10.34 -60.05
CA GLU A 639 16.18 10.78 -59.02
C GLU A 639 15.77 9.64 -58.08
N LEU A 640 15.56 8.42 -58.60
CA LEU A 640 15.27 7.23 -57.78
C LEU A 640 16.36 7.00 -56.72
N VAL A 641 17.64 7.14 -57.08
CA VAL A 641 18.76 7.00 -56.12
C VAL A 641 18.66 8.01 -54.98
N LYS A 642 18.26 9.27 -55.27
CA LYS A 642 18.05 10.27 -54.20
C LYS A 642 16.86 9.91 -53.30
N GLN A 643 15.76 9.44 -53.89
CA GLN A 643 14.57 9.03 -53.13
C GLN A 643 14.87 7.79 -52.26
N GLN A 644 15.65 6.84 -52.76
CA GLN A 644 16.15 5.69 -51.99
C GLN A 644 17.03 6.13 -50.81
N ALA A 645 17.91 7.12 -51.01
CA ALA A 645 18.69 7.71 -49.92
C ALA A 645 17.79 8.39 -48.87
N ALA A 646 16.71 9.06 -49.29
CA ALA A 646 15.74 9.65 -48.38
C ALA A 646 15.01 8.60 -47.52
N VAL A 647 14.69 7.42 -48.08
CA VAL A 647 14.15 6.29 -47.30
C VAL A 647 15.14 5.85 -46.23
N VAL A 648 16.42 5.69 -46.57
CA VAL A 648 17.47 5.30 -45.60
C VAL A 648 17.60 6.31 -44.46
N GLU A 649 17.56 7.61 -44.76
CA GLU A 649 17.59 8.65 -43.72
C GLU A 649 16.31 8.65 -42.86
N ALA A 650 15.13 8.43 -43.46
CA ALA A 650 13.89 8.27 -42.70
C ALA A 650 13.93 7.03 -41.79
N GLU A 651 14.51 5.92 -42.24
CA GLU A 651 14.72 4.72 -41.41
C GLU A 651 15.63 5.00 -40.21
N LYS A 652 16.75 5.70 -40.42
CA LYS A 652 17.62 6.13 -39.33
C LYS A 652 16.88 7.04 -38.34
N ALA A 653 16.02 7.92 -38.83
CA ALA A 653 15.21 8.80 -37.98
C ALA A 653 14.21 8.02 -37.11
N VAL A 654 13.53 7.00 -37.66
CA VAL A 654 12.65 6.11 -36.88
C VAL A 654 13.44 5.41 -35.77
N VAL A 655 14.60 4.82 -36.12
CA VAL A 655 15.48 4.14 -35.15
C VAL A 655 15.96 5.09 -34.06
N ALA A 656 16.30 6.33 -34.41
CA ALA A 656 16.75 7.35 -33.45
C ALA A 656 15.62 7.88 -32.55
N ALA A 657 14.37 7.92 -33.04
CA ALA A 657 13.22 8.41 -32.27
C ALA A 657 12.69 7.38 -31.26
N LYS A 658 12.82 6.08 -31.54
CA LYS A 658 12.25 5.00 -30.72
C LYS A 658 12.68 5.01 -29.24
N PRO A 659 13.97 5.23 -28.88
CA PRO A 659 14.38 5.29 -27.48
C PRO A 659 13.72 6.43 -26.70
N GLY A 660 13.43 7.56 -27.35
CA GLY A 660 12.74 8.69 -26.72
C GLY A 660 11.30 8.36 -26.35
N LEU A 661 10.59 7.66 -27.24
CA LEU A 661 9.25 7.12 -26.96
C LEU A 661 9.30 6.12 -25.80
N ASP A 662 10.23 5.16 -25.85
CA ASP A 662 10.34 4.11 -24.82
C ASP A 662 10.66 4.69 -23.44
N ALA A 663 11.55 5.68 -23.38
CA ALA A 663 11.88 6.39 -22.14
C ALA A 663 10.67 7.15 -21.58
N ALA A 664 9.90 7.84 -22.43
CA ALA A 664 8.71 8.59 -21.99
C ALA A 664 7.60 7.65 -21.47
N VAL A 665 7.36 6.53 -22.17
CA VAL A 665 6.40 5.50 -21.74
C VAL A 665 6.84 4.83 -20.43
N ALA A 666 8.13 4.48 -20.31
CA ALA A 666 8.67 3.88 -19.09
C ALA A 666 8.59 4.85 -17.90
N ALA A 667 8.86 6.14 -18.11
CA ALA A 667 8.77 7.16 -17.07
C ALA A 667 7.33 7.31 -16.53
N ALA A 668 6.31 7.17 -17.38
CA ALA A 668 4.91 7.23 -16.96
C ALA A 668 4.41 5.94 -16.27
N ALA A 669 5.06 4.79 -16.50
CA ALA A 669 4.59 3.50 -16.02
C ALA A 669 4.60 3.36 -14.48
N GLY A 670 5.66 3.84 -13.82
CA GLY A 670 5.80 3.80 -12.35
C GLY A 670 4.70 4.58 -11.64
N PRO A 671 4.55 5.89 -11.92
CA PRO A 671 3.47 6.71 -11.36
C PRO A 671 2.08 6.16 -11.67
N LYS A 672 1.85 5.59 -12.87
CA LYS A 672 0.58 4.93 -13.21
C LYS A 672 0.27 3.75 -12.30
N ARG A 673 1.25 2.87 -12.04
CA ARG A 673 1.10 1.76 -11.09
C ARG A 673 0.89 2.28 -9.66
N ALA A 674 1.60 3.33 -9.26
CA ALA A 674 1.41 3.95 -7.95
C ALA A 674 0.01 4.55 -7.79
N LEU A 675 -0.53 5.21 -8.81
CA LEU A 675 -1.90 5.74 -8.79
C LEU A 675 -2.92 4.62 -8.65
N GLN A 676 -2.79 3.55 -9.44
CA GLN A 676 -3.65 2.37 -9.34
C GLN A 676 -3.58 1.76 -7.93
N TYR A 677 -2.38 1.61 -7.37
CA TYR A 677 -2.17 1.13 -6.02
C TYR A 677 -2.88 1.99 -4.96
N TRP A 678 -2.70 3.32 -4.99
CA TRP A 678 -3.33 4.21 -4.00
C TRP A 678 -4.85 4.29 -4.17
N GLN A 679 -5.35 4.21 -5.41
CA GLN A 679 -6.78 4.08 -5.67
C GLN A 679 -7.35 2.76 -5.11
N ALA A 680 -6.62 1.66 -5.23
CA ALA A 680 -6.98 0.39 -4.60
C ALA A 680 -6.99 0.53 -3.06
N GLN A 681 -5.97 1.18 -2.47
CA GLN A 681 -5.92 1.41 -1.02
C GLN A 681 -7.07 2.30 -0.53
N ARG A 682 -7.51 3.28 -1.32
CA ARG A 682 -8.70 4.07 -1.02
C ARG A 682 -9.96 3.20 -0.98
N GLU A 683 -10.12 2.27 -1.92
CA GLU A 683 -11.24 1.32 -1.87
C GLU A 683 -11.12 0.39 -0.65
N ASN A 684 -9.91 -0.09 -0.35
CA ASN A 684 -9.64 -0.96 0.79
C ASN A 684 -10.02 -0.31 2.13
N GLN A 685 -9.92 1.03 2.27
CA GLN A 685 -10.41 1.73 3.45
C GLN A 685 -11.88 1.42 3.75
N LEU A 686 -12.71 1.40 2.72
CA LEU A 686 -14.14 1.13 2.85
C LEU A 686 -14.38 -0.34 3.22
N VAL A 687 -13.60 -1.24 2.63
CA VAL A 687 -13.67 -2.68 2.92
C VAL A 687 -13.27 -2.97 4.37
N ILE A 688 -12.20 -2.34 4.86
CA ILE A 688 -11.73 -2.47 6.25
C ILE A 688 -12.80 -1.92 7.21
N ALA A 689 -13.34 -0.74 6.95
CA ALA A 689 -14.40 -0.16 7.78
C ALA A 689 -15.64 -1.07 7.86
N LEU A 690 -16.06 -1.64 6.72
CA LEU A 690 -17.18 -2.58 6.66
C LEU A 690 -16.85 -3.89 7.38
N ARG A 691 -15.62 -4.41 7.22
CA ARG A 691 -15.14 -5.62 7.92
C ARG A 691 -15.19 -5.42 9.44
N ASP A 692 -14.68 -4.30 9.92
CA ASP A 692 -14.61 -4.00 11.35
C ASP A 692 -16.03 -3.79 11.92
N GLU A 693 -16.92 -3.12 11.19
CA GLU A 693 -18.35 -3.00 11.55
C GLU A 693 -19.04 -4.38 11.60
N THR A 694 -18.77 -5.23 10.62
CA THR A 694 -19.33 -6.60 10.54
C THR A 694 -18.82 -7.47 11.69
N ALA A 695 -17.54 -7.37 12.02
CA ALA A 695 -16.93 -8.08 13.14
C ALA A 695 -17.54 -7.64 14.48
N ALA A 696 -17.71 -6.33 14.71
CA ALA A 696 -18.37 -5.81 15.90
C ALA A 696 -19.84 -6.26 16.00
N MET A 697 -20.56 -6.27 14.87
CA MET A 697 -21.94 -6.79 14.83
C MET A 697 -22.00 -8.28 15.17
N LYS A 698 -21.06 -9.08 14.65
CA LYS A 698 -20.96 -10.52 14.91
C LYS A 698 -20.66 -10.81 16.39
N GLU A 699 -19.75 -10.06 16.98
CA GLU A 699 -19.42 -10.12 18.41
C GLU A 699 -20.66 -9.82 19.25
N LYS A 700 -21.38 -8.74 18.93
CA LYS A 700 -22.64 -8.37 19.60
C LYS A 700 -23.73 -9.44 19.46
N VAL A 701 -23.85 -10.05 18.28
CA VAL A 701 -24.79 -11.18 18.07
C VAL A 701 -24.41 -12.37 18.94
N ALA A 702 -23.12 -12.71 19.04
CA ALA A 702 -22.64 -13.79 19.90
C ALA A 702 -22.91 -13.49 21.38
N ASP A 703 -22.69 -12.25 21.83
CA ASP A 703 -23.00 -11.81 23.19
C ASP A 703 -24.50 -11.94 23.51
N LEU A 704 -25.37 -11.47 22.61
CA LEU A 704 -26.83 -11.59 22.77
C LEU A 704 -27.27 -13.07 22.78
N GLN A 705 -26.66 -13.92 21.95
CA GLN A 705 -26.91 -15.35 21.93
C GLN A 705 -26.47 -16.04 23.24
N ALA A 706 -25.46 -15.51 23.93
CA ALA A 706 -25.03 -15.98 25.24
C ALA A 706 -25.87 -15.39 26.40
N GLU A 707 -26.30 -14.13 26.29
CA GLU A 707 -27.10 -13.43 27.31
C GLU A 707 -28.52 -13.98 27.41
N ILE A 708 -29.17 -14.27 26.27
CA ILE A 708 -30.58 -14.72 26.25
C ILE A 708 -30.80 -15.98 27.12
N PRO A 709 -30.04 -17.10 26.96
CA PRO A 709 -30.18 -18.27 27.82
C PRO A 709 -29.89 -17.97 29.30
N ALA A 710 -28.96 -17.06 29.59
CA ALA A 710 -28.64 -16.68 30.96
C ALA A 710 -29.80 -15.90 31.62
N LEU A 711 -30.45 -14.99 30.88
CA LEU A 711 -31.65 -14.28 31.32
C LEU A 711 -32.85 -15.23 31.47
N GLU A 712 -33.02 -16.18 30.56
CA GLU A 712 -34.07 -17.21 30.68
C GLU A 712 -33.89 -18.07 31.95
N ALA A 713 -32.66 -18.49 32.25
CA ALA A 713 -32.34 -19.20 33.48
C ALA A 713 -32.58 -18.35 34.74
N SER A 714 -32.20 -17.07 34.68
CA SER A 714 -32.47 -16.08 35.75
C SER A 714 -33.96 -15.93 36.03
N LEU A 715 -34.77 -15.72 34.98
CA LEU A 715 -36.22 -15.62 35.07
C LEU A 715 -36.86 -16.88 35.66
N LYS A 716 -36.42 -18.07 35.23
CA LYS A 716 -36.87 -19.34 35.80
C LYS A 716 -36.57 -19.43 37.30
N ALA A 717 -35.35 -19.09 37.71
CA ALA A 717 -34.96 -19.11 39.13
C ALA A 717 -35.74 -18.09 39.97
N ILE A 718 -36.04 -16.91 39.43
CA ILE A 718 -36.88 -15.90 40.09
C ILE A 718 -38.33 -16.41 40.23
N GLY A 719 -38.87 -17.05 39.19
CA GLY A 719 -40.20 -17.65 39.21
C GLY A 719 -40.34 -18.77 40.25
N GLU A 720 -39.35 -19.66 40.32
CA GLU A 720 -39.28 -20.73 41.34
C GLU A 720 -39.19 -20.15 42.76
N LYS A 721 -38.37 -19.11 42.97
CA LYS A 721 -38.31 -18.40 44.25
C LYS A 721 -39.65 -17.77 44.62
N LYS A 722 -40.30 -17.07 43.67
CA LYS A 722 -41.62 -16.46 43.88
C LYS A 722 -42.67 -17.49 44.29
N ALA A 723 -42.66 -18.68 43.66
CA ALA A 723 -43.58 -19.76 43.99
C ALA A 723 -43.37 -20.36 45.39
N ALA A 724 -42.17 -20.21 45.96
CA ALA A 724 -41.81 -20.73 47.28
C ALA A 724 -42.09 -19.74 48.45
N VAL A 725 -42.48 -18.49 48.16
CA VAL A 725 -42.74 -17.46 49.18
C VAL A 725 -44.14 -17.64 49.81
N PRO A 726 -44.26 -17.80 51.14
CA PRO A 726 -45.55 -18.00 51.82
C PRO A 726 -46.37 -16.70 51.99
N ALA A 727 -47.69 -16.84 52.16
CA ALA A 727 -48.70 -15.77 52.07
C ALA A 727 -48.53 -14.49 52.93
N PRO A 728 -47.86 -14.45 54.11
CA PRO A 728 -47.67 -13.18 54.82
C PRO A 728 -46.49 -12.33 54.33
N ALA A 729 -45.68 -12.79 53.35
CA ALA A 729 -44.47 -12.10 52.88
C ALA A 729 -44.70 -11.19 51.65
N ALA A 730 -45.64 -10.25 51.74
CA ALA A 730 -46.03 -9.37 50.64
C ALA A 730 -44.88 -8.52 50.07
N GLU A 731 -43.95 -8.08 50.91
CA GLU A 731 -42.80 -7.25 50.52
C GLU A 731 -41.78 -8.03 49.67
N GLU A 732 -41.52 -9.29 50.02
CA GLU A 732 -40.62 -10.17 49.28
C GLU A 732 -41.22 -10.54 47.90
N LEU A 733 -42.54 -10.79 47.86
CA LEU A 733 -43.27 -11.03 46.62
C LEU A 733 -43.19 -9.81 45.67
N ALA A 734 -43.40 -8.60 46.20
CA ALA A 734 -43.32 -7.35 45.42
C ALA A 734 -41.91 -7.11 44.85
N LYS A 735 -40.85 -7.45 45.60
CA LYS A 735 -39.48 -7.36 45.09
C LYS A 735 -39.22 -8.37 43.97
N LEU A 736 -39.64 -9.62 44.13
CA LEU A 736 -39.48 -10.65 43.11
C LEU A 736 -40.27 -10.32 41.84
N GLU A 737 -41.46 -9.71 41.97
CA GLU A 737 -42.24 -9.21 40.83
C GLU A 737 -41.52 -8.10 40.07
N LYS A 738 -40.91 -7.14 40.80
CA LYS A 738 -40.11 -6.09 40.17
C LYS A 738 -38.87 -6.64 39.47
N GLN A 739 -38.20 -7.64 40.07
CA GLN A 739 -37.06 -8.32 39.45
C GLN A 739 -37.48 -9.09 38.19
N LEU A 740 -38.60 -9.83 38.26
CA LEU A 740 -39.17 -10.55 37.13
C LEU A 740 -39.50 -9.59 35.97
N ALA A 741 -40.16 -8.46 36.26
CA ALA A 741 -40.47 -7.44 35.26
C ALA A 741 -39.21 -6.83 34.63
N THR A 742 -38.17 -6.57 35.42
CA THR A 742 -36.90 -6.00 34.93
C THR A 742 -36.16 -6.99 34.02
N GLU A 743 -36.01 -8.24 34.45
CA GLU A 743 -35.34 -9.27 33.66
C GLU A 743 -36.14 -9.66 32.41
N THR A 744 -37.48 -9.63 32.48
CA THR A 744 -38.35 -9.86 31.32
C THR A 744 -38.15 -8.75 30.27
N ALA A 745 -38.14 -7.49 30.69
CA ALA A 745 -37.87 -6.36 29.79
C ALA A 745 -36.47 -6.45 29.15
N ARG A 746 -35.45 -6.88 29.91
CA ARG A 746 -34.10 -7.12 29.36
C ARG A 746 -34.09 -8.26 28.34
N LEU A 747 -34.78 -9.35 28.62
CA LEU A 747 -34.89 -10.49 27.70
C LEU A 747 -35.61 -10.09 26.41
N ASP A 748 -36.71 -9.35 26.51
CA ASP A 748 -37.48 -8.88 25.34
C ASP A 748 -36.64 -7.93 24.47
N GLU A 749 -35.90 -6.99 25.09
CA GLU A 749 -35.01 -6.10 24.34
C GLU A 749 -33.84 -6.87 23.71
N ALA A 750 -33.20 -7.80 24.42
CA ALA A 750 -32.13 -8.64 23.87
C ALA A 750 -32.61 -9.49 22.68
N ARG A 751 -33.81 -10.07 22.77
CA ARG A 751 -34.43 -10.83 21.67
C ARG A 751 -34.74 -9.95 20.47
N LYS A 752 -35.30 -8.76 20.70
CA LYS A 752 -35.61 -7.78 19.67
C LYS A 752 -34.33 -7.32 18.95
N GLU A 753 -33.28 -7.03 19.71
CA GLU A 753 -31.99 -6.62 19.16
C GLU A 753 -31.33 -7.75 18.37
N LEU A 754 -31.35 -8.99 18.88
CA LEU A 754 -30.85 -10.16 18.17
C LEU A 754 -31.61 -10.39 16.86
N ALA A 755 -32.95 -10.29 16.88
CA ALA A 755 -33.78 -10.43 15.69
C ALA A 755 -33.50 -9.35 14.63
N ALA A 756 -33.11 -8.14 15.07
CA ALA A 756 -32.74 -7.06 14.17
C ALA A 756 -31.34 -7.24 13.56
N LEU A 757 -30.35 -7.69 14.35
CA LEU A 757 -28.94 -7.76 13.94
C LEU A 757 -28.57 -9.08 13.24
N ALA A 758 -29.04 -10.22 13.73
CA ALA A 758 -28.61 -11.54 13.24
C ALA A 758 -28.80 -11.73 11.72
N PRO A 759 -29.91 -11.27 11.08
CA PRO A 759 -30.07 -11.40 9.63
C PRO A 759 -29.11 -10.54 8.80
N GLN A 760 -28.57 -9.46 9.37
CA GLN A 760 -27.69 -8.51 8.66
C GLN A 760 -26.25 -9.02 8.56
N VAL A 761 -25.80 -9.87 9.50
CA VAL A 761 -24.41 -10.36 9.56
C VAL A 761 -24.01 -11.09 8.26
N PRO A 762 -24.77 -12.09 7.76
CA PRO A 762 -24.38 -12.79 6.52
C PRO A 762 -24.40 -11.90 5.27
N GLU A 763 -25.28 -10.89 5.23
CA GLU A 763 -25.34 -9.93 4.12
C GLU A 763 -24.09 -9.05 4.11
N LYS A 764 -23.70 -8.53 5.28
CA LYS A 764 -22.47 -7.74 5.41
C LYS A 764 -21.21 -8.57 5.18
N GLU A 765 -21.15 -9.82 5.64
CA GLU A 765 -20.03 -10.73 5.34
C GLU A 765 -19.85 -10.93 3.83
N LYS A 766 -20.95 -11.11 3.07
CA LYS A 766 -20.89 -11.17 1.60
C LYS A 766 -20.41 -9.86 0.98
N ALA A 767 -20.84 -8.72 1.52
CA ALA A 767 -20.42 -7.41 1.05
C ALA A 767 -18.93 -7.15 1.32
N VAL A 768 -18.40 -7.60 2.47
CA VAL A 768 -16.97 -7.57 2.78
C VAL A 768 -16.19 -8.41 1.76
N GLU A 769 -16.63 -9.64 1.48
CA GLU A 769 -15.96 -10.50 0.49
C GLU A 769 -16.00 -9.90 -0.92
N ALA A 770 -17.14 -9.37 -1.35
CA ALA A 770 -17.26 -8.71 -2.65
C ALA A 770 -16.34 -7.46 -2.74
N GLY A 771 -16.28 -6.67 -1.68
CA GLY A 771 -15.37 -5.52 -1.58
C GLY A 771 -13.90 -5.95 -1.61
N TRP A 772 -13.56 -7.04 -0.93
CA TRP A 772 -12.22 -7.62 -0.92
C TRP A 772 -11.78 -8.08 -2.32
N GLN A 773 -12.64 -8.81 -3.03
CA GLN A 773 -12.37 -9.22 -4.42
C GLN A 773 -12.21 -8.01 -5.36
N LYS A 774 -13.02 -6.97 -5.18
CA LYS A 774 -12.87 -5.71 -5.92
C LYS A 774 -11.50 -5.06 -5.65
N TYR A 775 -11.10 -4.97 -4.39
CA TYR A 775 -9.77 -4.45 -4.01
C TYR A 775 -8.64 -5.23 -4.68
N LEU A 776 -8.65 -6.57 -4.58
CA LEU A 776 -7.64 -7.42 -5.20
C LEU A 776 -7.59 -7.24 -6.72
N GLY A 777 -8.74 -7.05 -7.37
CA GLY A 777 -8.82 -6.76 -8.80
C GLY A 777 -8.27 -5.40 -9.22
N MET A 778 -8.15 -4.45 -8.29
CA MET A 778 -7.60 -3.10 -8.53
C MET A 778 -6.08 -3.02 -8.32
N LEU A 779 -5.48 -3.97 -7.60
CA LEU A 779 -4.04 -3.97 -7.36
C LEU A 779 -3.27 -4.08 -8.68
N PRO A 780 -2.17 -3.33 -8.84
CA PRO A 780 -1.34 -3.44 -10.04
C PRO A 780 -0.78 -4.87 -10.17
N LYS A 781 -0.90 -5.42 -11.38
CA LYS A 781 -0.39 -6.76 -11.73
C LYS A 781 1.11 -6.79 -11.96
#